data_AF-A0A813DEH2-F1
#
_entry.id   AF-A0A813DEH2-F1
#
_cell.length_a   1.000
_cell.length_b   1.000
_cell.length_c   1.000
_cell.angle_alpha   90.00
_cell.angle_beta   90.00
_cell.angle_gamma   90.00
#
_symmetry.space_group_name_H-M   'P 1'
#
loop_
_entity.id
_entity.type
_entity.pdbx_description
1 polymer ?
#
loop_
_entity_poly.entity_id
_entity_poly.type
_entity_poly.pdbx_seq_one_letter_code
_entity_poly.pdbx_strand_id
1 'polypeptide(L)'
;MRQRKGRSRLQALQRSGMLMLFPLLVATWIFPLTSPEYRPDGAGVAVGLLIACSLLAAAVDCSGLLICPFGLACFMLFALQLALLLVVLLALADPESMTTVHRPLRPEPIPELIVAAAPGLPAAKTGIQAALAELGSEQRVGSSDRGAVATSPALPEPVLLRSDARLSVVLACADEANYAVKTALKIVERTPLELLEEVILVDDGSAVPIEDAFDQAGVGADDRATKRIRVIRDPETLGLMIAKKTGGDNAKGDIIVFLDCHVSTQPNWHEEIRRLIIENPRRMVVPAITDLDLNTWEESPHSNVNTKTYLTWNADFDWFDDDSPYVPVMSGGLLALSAYWWNATGGYDGSMRGWGGENLDQSLRSWLCGGEIVMARSSRIAHMWRVPNDDRTRVHYKSVGSAQTNKLRVVMAWFGPFQVLFPGRGPRSLRGHIDVSGITRVQERMGCKPLVHFLHRFRDVYIEGGVIPVHAFQLREKSSGLCMTRQADTVRLQKCGRGGKAGRQEQQVHGANRINDGGGSEEHKCCSGIRFLSTDLCIDYFDNNDGHTYLCDITGANLNQRYSRLEDGRISHNGLCMARKGKGATLKMMPCDSLVGTEGQWEELEPFEPTETRCSACQDTSTICKPNPQGCAGKTIPMPISPPDKLPYECLPELTHVPWYASQHPDVPVVIVTSEISPWSKSGGLALVTASLAVEMAARGHRTMAISPMYDNYPDCEFMACKKIWLFGWEHEVKYFHQWHTLEDGKKGVDYVFVDHPCYHRPGGLYYNQQEGVEYADNLFRFALFCLAALEAPCCLAPGGVPFGDRVMFLANDWQTALLPVYLTHRMRPMNRYQQLLASCRVGCCASRW
;
A
#
# COMPACT_ATOMS: atom_id res chain seq x y z
N MET A 1 -22.27 37.24 -13.25
CA MET A 1 -23.17 38.38 -12.95
C MET A 1 -24.58 37.87 -12.66
N ARG A 2 -25.25 38.49 -11.67
CA ARG A 2 -26.68 38.35 -11.27
C ARG A 2 -27.19 36.97 -10.78
N GLN A 3 -26.97 36.69 -9.50
CA GLN A 3 -28.02 36.30 -8.52
C GLN A 3 -27.38 36.17 -7.12
N ARG A 4 -27.28 37.29 -6.38
CA ARG A 4 -26.94 37.32 -4.94
C ARG A 4 -27.21 38.72 -4.35
N LYS A 5 -28.46 39.17 -4.42
CA LYS A 5 -28.96 40.35 -3.68
C LYS A 5 -30.42 40.08 -3.30
N GLY A 6 -30.64 39.46 -2.14
CA GLY A 6 -31.98 39.11 -1.68
C GLY A 6 -32.09 38.51 -0.27
N ARG A 7 -30.99 38.14 0.40
CA ARG A 7 -31.04 37.52 1.74
C ARG A 7 -30.56 38.39 2.92
N SER A 8 -30.08 39.61 2.69
CA SER A 8 -29.50 40.43 3.78
C SER A 8 -30.48 41.29 4.58
N ARG A 9 -31.79 41.34 4.24
CA ARG A 9 -32.78 42.15 4.98
C ARG A 9 -33.68 41.37 5.94
N LEU A 10 -33.82 40.04 5.81
CA LEU A 10 -34.59 39.24 6.77
C LEU A 10 -33.80 38.86 8.05
N GLN A 11 -32.46 38.77 7.96
CA GLN A 11 -31.61 38.42 9.11
C GLN A 11 -31.33 39.59 10.08
N ALA A 12 -31.58 40.84 9.67
CA ALA A 12 -31.40 42.01 10.52
C ALA A 12 -32.60 42.22 11.49
N LEU A 13 -33.81 41.80 11.11
CA LEU A 13 -35.02 41.96 11.94
C LEU A 13 -35.20 40.88 13.01
N GLN A 14 -34.57 39.69 12.86
CA GLN A 14 -34.56 38.67 13.92
C GLN A 14 -33.51 38.92 15.03
N ARG A 15 -32.49 39.74 14.78
CA ARG A 15 -31.43 40.02 15.78
C ARG A 15 -31.82 41.10 16.79
N SER A 16 -32.77 41.99 16.48
CA SER A 16 -33.18 43.06 17.40
C SER A 16 -34.29 42.65 18.38
N GLY A 17 -35.02 41.55 18.14
CA GLY A 17 -36.07 41.06 19.04
C GLY A 17 -35.55 40.29 20.27
N MET A 18 -34.34 39.74 20.20
CA MET A 18 -33.80 38.86 21.25
C MET A 18 -33.09 39.61 22.39
N LEU A 19 -32.75 40.90 22.20
CA LEU A 19 -32.03 41.72 23.17
C LEU A 19 -32.93 42.44 24.20
N MET A 20 -34.25 42.46 24.01
CA MET A 20 -35.19 43.07 24.98
C MET A 20 -35.88 42.07 25.92
N LEU A 21 -35.75 40.76 25.69
CA LEU A 21 -36.39 39.72 26.52
C LEU A 21 -35.48 39.16 27.64
N PHE A 22 -34.18 39.43 27.59
CA PHE A 22 -33.20 38.89 28.53
C PHE A 22 -33.32 39.45 29.96
N PRO A 23 -33.59 40.76 30.19
CA PRO A 23 -33.75 41.30 31.55
C PRO A 23 -35.03 40.85 32.27
N LEU A 24 -36.07 40.47 31.52
CA LEU A 24 -37.38 40.03 32.06
C LEU A 24 -37.38 38.56 32.49
N LEU A 25 -36.56 37.70 31.86
CA LEU A 25 -36.41 36.29 32.21
C LEU A 25 -35.51 36.09 33.44
N VAL A 26 -34.52 36.96 33.66
CA VAL A 26 -33.64 36.89 34.84
C VAL A 26 -34.37 37.38 36.10
N ALA A 27 -35.25 38.37 36.00
CA ALA A 27 -36.04 38.88 37.12
C ALA A 27 -37.11 37.90 37.62
N THR A 28 -37.59 36.98 36.78
CA THR A 28 -38.61 35.99 37.14
C THR A 28 -38.04 34.73 37.80
N TRP A 29 -36.74 34.46 37.66
CA TRP A 29 -36.08 33.29 38.26
C TRP A 29 -35.38 33.56 39.60
N ILE A 30 -35.03 34.81 39.91
CA ILE A 30 -34.32 35.16 41.15
C ILE A 30 -35.30 35.40 42.33
N PHE A 31 -36.59 35.61 42.07
CA PHE A 31 -37.57 35.94 43.11
C PHE A 31 -38.07 34.80 44.04
N PRO A 32 -37.85 33.48 43.80
CA PRO A 32 -38.24 32.47 44.79
C PRO A 32 -37.19 32.14 45.85
N LEU A 33 -35.99 32.73 45.84
CA LEU A 33 -34.89 32.34 46.74
C LEU A 33 -34.85 33.06 48.10
N THR A 34 -35.88 33.85 48.44
CA THR A 34 -35.93 34.58 49.72
C THR A 34 -37.15 34.26 50.60
N SER A 35 -37.87 33.15 50.36
CA SER A 35 -38.96 32.72 51.25
C SER A 35 -38.57 31.49 52.10
N PRO A 36 -39.03 31.38 53.36
CA PRO A 36 -38.53 30.36 54.30
C PRO A 36 -39.13 28.95 54.12
N GLU A 37 -40.02 28.71 53.15
CA GLU A 37 -40.86 27.50 53.12
C GLU A 37 -40.80 26.66 51.82
N TYR A 38 -39.71 26.74 51.05
CA TYR A 38 -39.53 25.86 49.88
C TYR A 38 -38.12 25.26 49.83
N ARG A 39 -38.01 23.92 49.98
CA ARG A 39 -36.77 23.17 49.72
C ARG A 39 -36.87 22.52 48.33
N PRO A 40 -36.12 22.99 47.31
CA PRO A 40 -36.02 22.27 46.05
C PRO A 40 -34.98 21.15 46.15
N ASP A 41 -35.26 20.01 45.52
CA ASP A 41 -34.29 18.92 45.39
C ASP A 41 -33.03 19.38 44.63
N GLY A 42 -31.85 18.96 45.11
CA GLY A 42 -30.54 19.43 44.64
C GLY A 42 -30.26 19.26 43.15
N ALA A 43 -31.04 18.44 42.44
CA ALA A 43 -30.97 18.29 41.00
C ALA A 43 -31.50 19.51 40.22
N GLY A 44 -32.54 20.20 40.73
CA GLY A 44 -33.16 21.34 40.04
C GLY A 44 -32.28 22.59 40.00
N VAL A 45 -31.53 22.83 41.08
CA VAL A 45 -30.60 23.97 41.20
C VAL A 45 -29.36 23.76 40.31
N ALA A 46 -28.85 22.53 40.24
CA ALA A 46 -27.72 22.19 39.38
C ALA A 46 -28.07 22.31 37.88
N VAL A 47 -29.28 21.90 37.47
CA VAL A 47 -29.74 22.02 36.08
C VAL A 47 -29.98 23.48 35.69
N GLY A 48 -30.56 24.30 36.58
CA GLY A 48 -30.73 25.74 36.33
C GLY A 48 -29.40 26.49 36.15
N LEU A 49 -28.39 26.15 36.96
CA LEU A 49 -27.04 26.73 36.86
C LEU A 49 -26.28 26.26 35.61
N LEU A 50 -26.44 24.99 35.21
CA LEU A 50 -25.84 24.47 33.97
C LEU A 50 -26.43 25.11 32.71
N ILE A 51 -27.73 25.37 32.70
CA ILE A 51 -28.41 26.06 31.58
C ILE A 51 -27.97 27.53 31.52
N ALA A 52 -27.86 28.22 32.67
CA ALA A 52 -27.35 29.59 32.73
C ALA A 52 -25.89 29.71 32.28
N CYS A 53 -25.02 28.78 32.70
CA CYS A 53 -23.62 28.71 32.25
C CYS A 53 -23.49 28.43 30.76
N SER A 54 -24.35 27.58 30.20
CA SER A 54 -24.36 27.25 28.78
C SER A 54 -24.82 28.43 27.91
N LEU A 55 -25.81 29.20 28.37
CA LEU A 55 -26.30 30.40 27.68
C LEU A 55 -25.31 31.57 27.76
N LEU A 56 -24.55 31.69 28.86
CA LEU A 56 -23.47 32.69 29.01
C LEU A 56 -22.23 32.32 28.17
N ALA A 57 -21.87 31.04 28.08
CA ALA A 57 -20.80 30.57 27.21
C ALA A 57 -21.13 30.81 25.72
N ALA A 58 -22.39 30.59 25.32
CA ALA A 58 -22.87 30.89 23.96
C ALA A 58 -22.86 32.40 23.62
N ALA A 59 -23.00 33.28 24.62
CA ALA A 59 -22.93 34.73 24.43
C ALA A 59 -21.48 35.24 24.24
N VAL A 60 -20.49 34.55 24.82
CA VAL A 60 -19.06 34.89 24.68
C VAL A 60 -18.50 34.43 23.33
N ASP A 61 -19.02 33.34 22.76
CA ASP A 61 -18.54 32.78 21.48
C ASP A 61 -19.02 33.56 20.23
N CYS A 62 -20.00 34.46 20.37
CA CYS A 62 -20.54 35.25 19.24
C CYS A 62 -19.91 36.64 19.06
N SER A 63 -18.94 37.04 19.88
CA SER A 63 -18.33 38.38 19.81
C SER A 63 -16.81 38.29 19.91
N GLY A 64 -16.13 38.06 18.78
CA GLY A 64 -14.65 38.00 18.69
C GLY A 64 -13.95 39.33 19.00
N LEU A 65 -14.02 39.81 20.25
CA LEU A 65 -13.43 41.06 20.72
C LEU A 65 -12.85 40.87 22.13
N LEU A 66 -11.62 40.39 22.19
CA LEU A 66 -10.80 40.29 23.41
C LEU A 66 -10.00 41.59 23.66
N ILE A 67 -10.57 42.76 23.37
CA ILE A 67 -9.91 44.08 23.51
C ILE A 67 -10.84 45.10 24.20
N CYS A 68 -11.54 44.70 25.27
CA CYS A 68 -12.30 45.65 26.09
C CYS A 68 -12.03 45.42 27.58
N PRO A 69 -11.70 46.45 28.38
CA PRO A 69 -11.43 46.32 29.82
C PRO A 69 -12.61 45.72 30.62
N PHE A 70 -13.83 45.74 30.05
CA PHE A 70 -15.00 45.08 30.61
C PHE A 70 -14.93 43.54 30.57
N GLY A 71 -14.32 42.96 29.53
CA GLY A 71 -14.21 41.50 29.39
C GLY A 71 -13.23 40.88 30.40
N LEU A 72 -12.14 41.60 30.71
CA LEU A 72 -11.17 41.18 31.73
C LEU A 72 -11.78 41.18 33.14
N ALA A 73 -12.65 42.17 33.45
CA ALA A 73 -13.36 42.24 34.72
C ALA A 73 -14.37 41.09 34.88
N CYS A 74 -15.09 40.71 33.82
CA CYS A 74 -15.99 39.56 33.84
C CYS A 74 -15.24 38.24 34.02
N PHE A 75 -14.05 38.08 33.41
CA PHE A 75 -13.24 36.88 33.57
C PHE A 75 -12.66 36.75 35.00
N MET A 76 -12.23 37.86 35.60
CA MET A 76 -11.75 37.89 36.99
C MET A 76 -12.87 37.61 38.01
N LEU A 77 -14.09 38.11 37.76
CA LEU A 77 -15.26 37.78 38.59
C LEU A 77 -15.68 36.31 38.46
N PHE A 78 -15.57 35.72 37.26
CA PHE A 78 -15.82 34.30 37.03
C PHE A 78 -14.80 33.41 37.74
N ALA A 79 -13.51 33.76 37.69
CA ALA A 79 -12.47 33.05 38.43
C ALA A 79 -12.68 33.13 39.96
N LEU A 80 -13.14 34.29 40.46
CA LEU A 80 -13.46 34.47 41.88
C LEU A 80 -14.67 33.62 42.30
N GLN A 81 -15.71 33.53 41.46
CA GLN A 81 -16.88 32.68 41.70
C GLN A 81 -16.54 31.18 41.71
N LEU A 82 -15.65 30.73 40.82
CA LEU A 82 -15.18 29.35 40.79
C LEU A 82 -14.34 29.00 42.03
N ALA A 83 -13.50 29.92 42.50
CA ALA A 83 -12.72 29.74 43.72
C ALA A 83 -13.62 29.66 44.96
N LEU A 84 -14.65 30.51 45.05
CA LEU A 84 -15.66 30.46 46.12
C LEU A 84 -16.48 29.15 46.08
N LEU A 85 -16.83 28.66 44.89
CA LEU A 85 -17.53 27.39 44.72
C LEU A 85 -16.68 26.21 45.21
N LEU A 86 -15.37 26.23 44.94
CA LEU A 86 -14.45 25.20 45.41
C LEU A 86 -14.31 25.18 46.94
N VAL A 87 -14.29 26.36 47.56
CA VAL A 87 -14.26 26.50 49.04
C VAL A 87 -15.57 26.01 49.67
N VAL A 88 -16.72 26.28 49.05
CA VAL A 88 -18.02 25.77 49.53
C VAL A 88 -18.12 24.25 49.36
N LEU A 89 -17.64 23.68 48.26
CA LEU A 89 -17.63 22.23 48.04
C LEU A 89 -16.68 21.50 49.00
N LEU A 90 -15.53 22.10 49.34
CA LEU A 90 -14.62 21.55 50.35
C LEU A 90 -15.16 21.72 51.78
N ALA A 91 -16.00 22.72 52.05
CA ALA A 91 -16.66 22.93 53.33
C ALA A 91 -17.93 22.06 53.54
N LEU A 92 -18.49 21.48 52.47
CA LEU A 92 -19.65 20.60 52.51
C LEU A 92 -19.29 19.10 52.54
N ALA A 93 -18.00 18.76 52.46
CA ALA A 93 -17.52 17.38 52.59
C ALA A 93 -17.36 17.03 54.08
N ASP A 94 -18.40 16.46 54.69
CA ASP A 94 -18.40 16.04 56.10
C ASP A 94 -17.69 14.67 56.27
N PRO A 95 -16.76 14.49 57.26
CA PRO A 95 -15.91 13.31 57.38
C PRO A 95 -16.49 12.24 58.33
N GLU A 96 -17.73 11.78 58.10
CA GLU A 96 -18.36 10.71 58.91
C GLU A 96 -19.24 9.73 58.09
N SER A 97 -18.69 9.04 57.09
CA SER A 97 -19.41 7.90 56.47
C SER A 97 -18.54 6.71 56.01
N MET A 98 -17.42 6.43 56.67
CA MET A 98 -16.73 5.14 56.51
C MET A 98 -16.24 4.57 57.85
N THR A 99 -17.16 3.98 58.63
CA THR A 99 -16.84 2.93 59.63
C THR A 99 -17.99 1.92 59.59
N THR A 100 -17.78 0.66 59.23
CA THR A 100 -17.44 -0.48 60.11
C THR A 100 -17.47 -1.75 59.23
N VAL A 101 -16.76 -2.88 59.41
CA VAL A 101 -15.80 -3.43 60.39
C VAL A 101 -15.33 -4.80 59.82
N HIS A 102 -14.03 -5.13 59.85
CA HIS A 102 -13.48 -6.30 60.58
C HIS A 102 -11.96 -6.46 60.46
N ARG A 103 -11.43 -7.09 61.51
CA ARG A 103 -10.10 -7.04 62.14
C ARG A 103 -8.95 -7.80 61.43
N PRO A 104 -7.69 -7.56 61.85
CA PRO A 104 -6.47 -8.05 61.20
C PRO A 104 -5.86 -9.29 61.88
N LEU A 105 -5.18 -10.14 61.10
CA LEU A 105 -4.21 -11.13 61.58
C LEU A 105 -2.99 -11.21 60.63
N ARG A 106 -1.85 -10.77 61.18
CA ARG A 106 -0.42 -11.11 61.02
C ARG A 106 0.14 -11.63 59.67
N PRO A 107 1.30 -11.10 59.21
CA PRO A 107 2.15 -11.76 58.23
C PRO A 107 3.23 -12.64 58.90
N GLU A 108 3.39 -13.88 58.41
CA GLU A 108 4.57 -14.73 58.65
C GLU A 108 5.55 -14.62 57.46
N PRO A 109 6.86 -14.84 57.69
CA PRO A 109 7.94 -14.48 56.76
C PRO A 109 8.45 -15.68 55.94
N ILE A 110 9.02 -15.43 54.75
CA ILE A 110 9.82 -16.43 54.00
C ILE A 110 11.11 -15.74 53.50
N PRO A 111 12.28 -16.40 53.58
CA PRO A 111 13.51 -15.80 54.11
C PRO A 111 14.51 -15.27 53.06
N GLU A 112 15.37 -14.37 53.52
CA GLU A 112 16.62 -13.97 52.86
C GLU A 112 17.66 -15.11 52.88
N LEU A 113 18.40 -15.25 51.78
CA LEU A 113 19.78 -15.76 51.80
C LEU A 113 20.72 -14.80 51.05
N ILE A 114 21.20 -13.82 51.80
CA ILE A 114 22.58 -13.30 51.95
C ILE A 114 23.65 -13.73 50.90
N VAL A 115 24.15 -12.68 50.22
CA VAL A 115 25.55 -12.27 49.94
C VAL A 115 26.35 -12.91 48.80
N ALA A 116 26.67 -12.06 47.80
CA ALA A 116 28.05 -11.56 47.57
C ALA A 116 28.07 -10.29 46.67
N ALA A 117 28.53 -9.18 47.25
CA ALA A 117 29.05 -7.99 46.56
C ALA A 117 30.51 -8.26 46.12
N ALA A 118 31.20 -7.65 45.15
CA ALA A 118 31.13 -6.42 44.33
C ALA A 118 32.17 -6.60 43.16
N PRO A 119 32.75 -5.59 42.47
CA PRO A 119 32.32 -4.23 42.07
C PRO A 119 32.58 -3.92 40.56
N GLY A 120 32.04 -2.80 40.05
CA GLY A 120 32.71 -2.01 38.99
C GLY A 120 32.09 -2.03 37.59
N LEU A 121 31.09 -1.18 37.35
CA LEU A 121 30.72 -0.71 36.01
C LEU A 121 31.34 0.69 35.79
N PRO A 122 32.23 0.89 34.80
CA PRO A 122 32.48 2.21 34.27
C PRO A 122 31.53 2.52 33.11
N ALA A 123 31.11 3.78 33.11
CA ALA A 123 30.35 4.54 32.12
C ALA A 123 30.27 3.98 30.68
N ALA A 124 29.04 3.93 30.17
CA ALA A 124 28.72 3.74 28.76
C ALA A 124 29.45 4.76 27.86
N LYS A 125 30.35 4.23 27.01
CA LYS A 125 30.77 4.87 25.77
C LYS A 125 30.31 4.02 24.59
N THR A 126 29.56 4.68 23.74
CA THR A 126 29.29 4.43 22.32
C THR A 126 30.23 3.48 21.58
N GLY A 127 29.68 2.72 20.64
CA GLY A 127 30.36 2.53 19.35
C GLY A 127 30.27 1.12 18.77
N ILE A 128 29.29 0.94 17.90
CA ILE A 128 29.41 0.38 16.54
C ILE A 128 30.89 0.10 16.17
N GLN A 129 31.43 -1.04 16.59
CA GLN A 129 32.70 -1.61 16.13
C GLN A 129 32.91 -3.07 16.55
N ALA A 130 32.09 -3.60 17.47
CA ALA A 130 32.12 -5.03 17.84
C ALA A 130 31.37 -5.97 16.85
N ALA A 131 30.48 -5.45 16.00
CA ALA A 131 29.72 -6.26 15.03
C ALA A 131 30.41 -6.41 13.66
N LEU A 132 31.57 -5.78 13.45
CA LEU A 132 32.33 -5.82 12.18
C LEU A 132 33.60 -6.69 12.24
N ALA A 133 33.83 -7.41 13.34
CA ALA A 133 35.03 -8.24 13.53
C ALA A 133 34.80 -9.76 13.37
N GLU A 134 33.57 -10.23 13.13
CA GLU A 134 33.28 -11.68 12.91
C GLU A 134 33.11 -12.09 11.44
N LEU A 135 33.31 -11.18 10.47
CA LEU A 135 33.24 -11.49 9.02
C LEU A 135 34.62 -11.69 8.37
N GLY A 136 35.64 -12.03 9.15
CA GLY A 136 37.02 -12.14 8.64
C GLY A 136 37.87 -13.18 9.35
N SER A 137 37.54 -14.46 9.19
CA SER A 137 38.56 -15.52 9.26
C SER A 137 38.07 -16.79 8.57
N GLU A 138 38.65 -17.08 7.41
CA GLU A 138 38.68 -18.45 6.86
C GLU A 138 39.63 -19.29 7.72
N GLN A 139 39.11 -20.31 8.41
CA GLN A 139 39.92 -21.44 8.86
C GLN A 139 39.18 -22.76 8.60
N ARG A 140 39.78 -23.59 7.73
CA ARG A 140 39.45 -25.00 7.52
C ARG A 140 39.93 -25.83 8.71
N VAL A 141 39.04 -26.48 9.46
CA VAL A 141 39.14 -27.78 10.18
C VAL A 141 37.70 -28.06 10.66
N GLY A 142 37.05 -29.23 10.64
CA GLY A 142 37.34 -30.62 10.32
C GLY A 142 36.04 -31.40 10.63
N SER A 143 35.87 -32.57 10.04
CA SER A 143 34.67 -33.41 10.16
C SER A 143 34.42 -33.95 11.57
N SER A 144 33.27 -33.64 12.18
CA SER A 144 32.35 -34.58 12.88
C SER A 144 31.44 -33.81 13.84
N ASP A 145 30.14 -33.69 13.50
CA ASP A 145 29.02 -34.21 14.30
C ASP A 145 27.70 -33.67 13.73
N ARG A 146 26.79 -34.59 13.39
CA ARG A 146 25.46 -34.27 12.89
C ARG A 146 24.57 -33.88 14.07
N GLY A 147 24.57 -32.60 14.44
CA GLY A 147 23.48 -31.98 15.19
C GLY A 147 22.39 -31.52 14.21
N ALA A 148 21.23 -32.17 14.26
CA ALA A 148 20.08 -31.79 13.44
C ALA A 148 19.66 -30.34 13.72
N VAL A 149 19.85 -29.46 12.75
CA VAL A 149 19.21 -28.14 12.73
C VAL A 149 17.71 -28.39 12.57
N ALA A 150 16.93 -28.00 13.57
CA ALA A 150 15.47 -28.04 13.49
C ALA A 150 15.01 -27.18 12.31
N THR A 151 14.60 -27.84 11.23
CA THR A 151 13.93 -27.21 10.10
C THR A 151 12.62 -26.62 10.60
N SER A 152 12.47 -25.29 10.52
CA SER A 152 11.19 -24.62 10.74
C SER A 152 10.13 -25.31 9.89
N PRO A 153 8.94 -25.65 10.42
CA PRO A 153 7.93 -26.37 9.66
C PRO A 153 7.53 -25.54 8.45
N ALA A 154 7.70 -26.10 7.25
CA ALA A 154 7.23 -25.51 6.01
C ALA A 154 5.74 -25.16 6.15
N LEU A 155 5.34 -23.99 5.65
CA LEU A 155 3.92 -23.59 5.62
C LEU A 155 3.11 -24.72 5.00
N PRO A 156 1.93 -25.08 5.56
CA PRO A 156 1.07 -26.05 4.92
C PRO A 156 0.78 -25.58 3.50
N GLU A 157 0.96 -26.49 2.53
CA GLU A 157 0.69 -26.23 1.11
C GLU A 157 -0.69 -25.57 0.95
N PRO A 158 -0.84 -24.53 0.11
CA PRO A 158 -2.11 -23.87 -0.08
C PRO A 158 -3.17 -24.89 -0.52
N VAL A 159 -4.28 -24.95 0.21
CA VAL A 159 -5.43 -25.75 -0.21
C VAL A 159 -5.96 -25.13 -1.50
N LEU A 160 -5.93 -25.89 -2.59
CA LEU A 160 -6.59 -25.50 -3.84
C LEU A 160 -8.09 -25.36 -3.57
N LEU A 161 -8.56 -24.11 -3.57
CA LEU A 161 -9.98 -23.82 -3.43
C LEU A 161 -10.71 -24.30 -4.68
N ARG A 162 -11.85 -24.93 -4.48
CA ARG A 162 -12.70 -25.44 -5.55
C ARG A 162 -13.65 -24.35 -6.04
N SER A 163 -14.24 -24.57 -7.21
CA SER A 163 -15.22 -23.66 -7.80
C SER A 163 -16.50 -23.48 -6.96
N ASP A 164 -16.78 -24.41 -6.04
CA ASP A 164 -17.90 -24.37 -5.10
C ASP A 164 -17.55 -23.70 -3.75
N ALA A 165 -16.38 -23.07 -3.63
CA ALA A 165 -15.97 -22.35 -2.41
C ALA A 165 -17.03 -21.33 -1.95
N ARG A 166 -17.37 -21.39 -0.66
CA ARG A 166 -18.50 -20.65 -0.06
C ARG A 166 -18.03 -19.48 0.79
N LEU A 167 -18.88 -18.47 0.91
CA LEU A 167 -18.60 -17.18 1.56
C LEU A 167 -19.16 -17.14 2.98
N SER A 168 -18.33 -16.77 3.95
CA SER A 168 -18.78 -16.21 5.23
C SER A 168 -18.59 -14.70 5.20
N VAL A 169 -19.68 -13.94 5.26
CA VAL A 169 -19.63 -12.47 5.29
C VAL A 169 -19.68 -12.00 6.73
N VAL A 170 -18.65 -11.28 7.19
CA VAL A 170 -18.51 -10.77 8.55
C VAL A 170 -18.76 -9.28 8.57
N LEU A 171 -19.71 -8.84 9.40
CA LEU A 171 -20.07 -7.45 9.64
C LEU A 171 -19.66 -7.07 11.06
N ALA A 172 -18.71 -6.14 11.20
CA ALA A 172 -18.30 -5.62 12.52
C ALA A 172 -19.07 -4.33 12.85
N CYS A 173 -19.99 -4.40 13.80
CA CYS A 173 -20.99 -3.36 14.05
C CYS A 173 -20.89 -2.80 15.47
N ALA A 174 -21.23 -1.52 15.63
CA ALA A 174 -21.35 -0.88 16.93
C ALA A 174 -22.36 0.27 16.87
N ASP A 175 -23.44 0.18 17.64
CA ASP A 175 -24.52 1.18 17.72
C ASP A 175 -25.14 1.54 16.35
N GLU A 176 -25.23 0.56 15.43
CA GLU A 176 -25.68 0.73 14.04
C GLU A 176 -26.79 -0.25 13.63
N ALA A 177 -27.63 -0.67 14.58
CA ALA A 177 -28.62 -1.73 14.38
C ALA A 177 -29.48 -1.59 13.10
N ASN A 178 -29.99 -0.39 12.81
CA ASN A 178 -30.80 -0.13 11.62
C ASN A 178 -30.03 -0.33 10.30
N TYR A 179 -28.74 0.01 10.27
CA TYR A 179 -27.90 -0.15 9.10
C TYR A 179 -27.44 -1.60 8.95
N ALA A 180 -27.15 -2.27 10.07
CA ALA A 180 -26.79 -3.67 10.11
C ALA A 180 -27.88 -4.56 9.47
N VAL A 181 -29.16 -4.32 9.79
CA VAL A 181 -30.29 -5.04 9.17
C VAL A 181 -30.33 -4.83 7.66
N LYS A 182 -30.28 -3.58 7.19
CA LYS A 182 -30.33 -3.28 5.75
C LYS A 182 -29.16 -3.90 4.98
N THR A 183 -27.95 -3.79 5.54
CA THR A 183 -26.72 -4.37 4.98
C THR A 183 -26.83 -5.90 4.88
N ALA A 184 -27.22 -6.58 5.95
CA ALA A 184 -27.35 -8.03 5.98
C ALA A 184 -28.40 -8.55 4.98
N LEU A 185 -29.56 -7.90 4.92
CA LEU A 185 -30.61 -8.26 3.95
C LEU A 185 -30.14 -8.08 2.50
N LYS A 186 -29.42 -7.00 2.20
CA LYS A 186 -28.90 -6.75 0.86
C LYS A 186 -27.84 -7.79 0.46
N ILE A 187 -27.00 -8.23 1.38
CA ILE A 187 -26.03 -9.31 1.14
C ILE A 187 -26.75 -10.61 0.77
N VAL A 188 -27.78 -10.98 1.53
CA VAL A 188 -28.59 -12.19 1.28
C VAL A 188 -29.34 -12.07 -0.05
N GLU A 189 -29.91 -10.90 -0.37
CA GLU A 189 -30.62 -10.64 -1.63
C GLU A 189 -29.69 -10.77 -2.86
N ARG A 190 -28.44 -10.31 -2.76
CA ARG A 190 -27.50 -10.18 -3.88
C ARG A 190 -26.48 -11.31 -3.99
N THR A 191 -26.62 -12.36 -3.19
CA THR A 191 -25.68 -13.49 -3.16
C THR A 191 -26.44 -14.81 -3.32
N PRO A 192 -26.09 -15.65 -4.30
CA PRO A 192 -26.70 -16.98 -4.44
C PRO A 192 -26.54 -17.82 -3.17
N LEU A 193 -27.62 -18.48 -2.73
CA LEU A 193 -27.67 -19.19 -1.44
C LEU A 193 -26.76 -20.41 -1.37
N GLU A 194 -26.43 -20.98 -2.52
CA GLU A 194 -25.44 -22.05 -2.68
C GLU A 194 -24.02 -21.55 -2.40
N LEU A 195 -23.74 -20.27 -2.68
CA LEU A 195 -22.43 -19.65 -2.44
C LEU A 195 -22.34 -19.02 -1.06
N LEU A 196 -23.46 -18.59 -0.46
CA LEU A 196 -23.48 -18.00 0.88
C LEU A 196 -23.52 -19.08 1.96
N GLU A 197 -22.45 -19.19 2.76
CA GLU A 197 -22.43 -20.07 3.93
C GLU A 197 -23.16 -19.45 5.11
N GLU A 198 -22.85 -18.19 5.41
CA GLU A 198 -23.43 -17.44 6.52
C GLU A 198 -23.12 -15.93 6.41
N VAL A 199 -23.92 -15.13 7.12
CA VAL A 199 -23.63 -13.73 7.44
C VAL A 199 -23.47 -13.64 8.96
N ILE A 200 -22.28 -13.27 9.42
CA ILE A 200 -21.94 -13.14 10.84
C ILE A 200 -21.92 -11.66 11.18
N LEU A 201 -22.86 -11.22 12.00
CA LEU A 201 -22.81 -9.89 12.60
C LEU A 201 -22.12 -9.98 13.95
N VAL A 202 -21.09 -9.17 14.15
CA VAL A 202 -20.40 -9.04 15.42
C VAL A 202 -20.76 -7.69 16.03
N ASP A 203 -21.54 -7.74 17.10
CA ASP A 203 -21.95 -6.57 17.90
C ASP A 203 -20.87 -6.24 18.94
N ASP A 204 -20.09 -5.18 18.70
CA ASP A 204 -18.99 -4.68 19.55
C ASP A 204 -19.50 -3.87 20.75
N GLY A 205 -20.37 -4.49 21.56
CA GLY A 205 -20.88 -3.90 22.80
C GLY A 205 -21.84 -2.71 22.61
N SER A 206 -22.71 -2.77 21.59
CA SER A 206 -23.74 -1.75 21.37
C SER A 206 -24.62 -1.56 22.60
N ALA A 207 -25.04 -0.31 22.85
CA ALA A 207 -25.89 0.05 23.98
C ALA A 207 -27.25 -0.66 23.93
N VAL A 208 -27.85 -0.68 22.74
CA VAL A 208 -28.99 -1.56 22.42
C VAL A 208 -28.45 -2.75 21.64
N PRO A 209 -28.70 -3.99 22.07
CA PRO A 209 -28.29 -5.18 21.33
C PRO A 209 -28.76 -5.09 19.88
N ILE A 210 -27.87 -5.38 18.92
CA ILE A 210 -28.24 -5.33 17.50
C ILE A 210 -29.28 -6.41 17.16
N GLU A 211 -29.21 -7.55 17.85
CA GLU A 211 -30.15 -8.68 17.70
C GLU A 211 -31.61 -8.25 17.87
N ASP A 212 -31.91 -7.31 18.78
CA ASP A 212 -33.26 -6.78 18.99
C ASP A 212 -33.86 -6.17 17.72
N ALA A 213 -33.04 -5.53 16.87
CA ALA A 213 -33.50 -4.95 15.62
C ALA A 213 -33.75 -6.01 14.53
N PHE A 214 -33.01 -7.12 14.57
CA PHE A 214 -33.24 -8.25 13.68
C PHE A 214 -34.54 -8.98 14.03
N ASP A 215 -34.80 -9.17 15.33
CA ASP A 215 -36.04 -9.74 15.85
C ASP A 215 -37.25 -8.87 15.48
N GLN A 216 -37.16 -7.55 15.68
CA GLN A 216 -38.21 -6.61 15.30
C GLN A 216 -38.49 -6.58 13.80
N ALA A 217 -37.46 -6.79 12.98
CA ALA A 217 -37.58 -6.87 11.52
C ALA A 217 -38.05 -8.26 11.03
N GLY A 218 -38.25 -9.24 11.92
CA GLY A 218 -38.68 -10.59 11.58
C GLY A 218 -37.63 -11.40 10.79
N VAL A 219 -36.35 -11.05 10.93
CA VAL A 219 -35.25 -11.71 10.20
C VAL A 219 -34.95 -13.06 10.86
N GLY A 220 -34.95 -14.15 10.09
CA GLY A 220 -34.53 -15.49 10.56
C GLY A 220 -35.67 -16.42 11.03
N ALA A 221 -36.90 -15.94 11.22
CA ALA A 221 -38.02 -16.76 11.69
C ALA A 221 -38.49 -17.79 10.64
N ASP A 222 -38.80 -17.36 9.41
CA ASP A 222 -39.50 -18.20 8.42
C ASP A 222 -38.85 -18.27 7.02
N ASP A 223 -37.79 -17.52 6.77
CA ASP A 223 -37.13 -17.49 5.46
C ASP A 223 -35.76 -18.20 5.47
N ARG A 224 -35.59 -19.14 4.53
CA ARG A 224 -34.37 -19.95 4.38
C ARG A 224 -33.14 -19.07 4.10
N ALA A 225 -33.32 -17.95 3.42
CA ALA A 225 -32.23 -17.05 3.06
C ALA A 225 -31.71 -16.30 4.30
N THR A 226 -32.62 -15.70 5.08
CA THR A 226 -32.28 -14.97 6.31
C THR A 226 -31.84 -15.85 7.48
N LYS A 227 -32.16 -17.15 7.50
CA LYS A 227 -31.59 -18.12 8.47
C LYS A 227 -30.07 -18.27 8.41
N ARG A 228 -29.43 -17.76 7.35
CA ARG A 228 -27.96 -17.69 7.22
C ARG A 228 -27.35 -16.58 8.08
N ILE A 229 -28.16 -15.66 8.60
CA ILE A 229 -27.72 -14.54 9.40
C ILE A 229 -27.64 -14.98 10.87
N ARG A 230 -26.51 -14.71 11.52
CA ARG A 230 -26.36 -14.87 12.98
C ARG A 230 -25.65 -13.69 13.61
N VAL A 231 -25.98 -13.40 14.86
CA VAL A 231 -25.34 -12.37 15.66
C VAL A 231 -24.42 -13.02 16.70
N ILE A 232 -23.22 -12.47 16.84
CA ILE A 232 -22.28 -12.72 17.95
C ILE A 232 -22.14 -11.39 18.66
N ARG A 233 -22.28 -11.37 19.98
CA ARG A 233 -22.18 -10.14 20.75
C ARG A 233 -21.03 -10.21 21.74
N ASP A 234 -20.19 -9.18 21.69
CA ASP A 234 -19.20 -8.92 22.74
C ASP A 234 -19.88 -8.16 23.90
N PRO A 235 -19.55 -8.50 25.16
CA PRO A 235 -20.22 -7.91 26.33
C PRO A 235 -19.87 -6.42 26.54
N GLU A 236 -18.74 -5.99 25.99
CA GLU A 236 -18.24 -4.61 26.06
C GLU A 236 -17.61 -4.22 24.72
N THR A 237 -17.44 -2.91 24.50
CA THR A 237 -16.78 -2.40 23.28
C THR A 237 -15.28 -2.62 23.36
N LEU A 238 -14.74 -3.43 22.45
CA LEU A 238 -13.34 -3.83 22.38
C LEU A 238 -12.58 -3.19 21.23
N GLY A 239 -13.23 -2.96 20.08
CA GLY A 239 -12.54 -2.51 18.88
C GLY A 239 -13.05 -3.14 17.59
N LEU A 240 -12.98 -2.39 16.48
CA LEU A 240 -13.20 -2.90 15.14
C LEU A 240 -12.35 -4.15 14.85
N MET A 241 -11.08 -4.14 15.25
CA MET A 241 -10.15 -5.24 15.02
C MET A 241 -10.55 -6.51 15.75
N ILE A 242 -11.05 -6.37 16.98
CA ILE A 242 -11.49 -7.51 17.79
C ILE A 242 -12.80 -8.04 17.25
N ALA A 243 -13.76 -7.17 16.92
CA ALA A 243 -15.00 -7.58 16.27
C ALA A 243 -14.74 -8.34 14.95
N LYS A 244 -13.86 -7.80 14.07
CA LYS A 244 -13.44 -8.50 12.85
C LYS A 244 -12.75 -9.83 13.17
N LYS A 245 -11.88 -9.87 14.18
CA LYS A 245 -11.21 -11.11 14.58
C LYS A 245 -12.20 -12.16 15.10
N THR A 246 -13.12 -11.78 15.98
CA THR A 246 -14.19 -12.64 16.50
C THR A 246 -15.00 -13.23 15.35
N GLY A 247 -15.42 -12.42 14.38
CA GLY A 247 -16.18 -12.89 13.24
C GLY A 247 -15.37 -13.79 12.30
N GLY A 248 -14.12 -13.42 11.99
CA GLY A 248 -13.22 -14.21 11.15
C GLY A 248 -12.85 -15.56 11.76
N ASP A 249 -12.58 -15.61 13.07
CA ASP A 249 -12.26 -16.85 13.78
C ASP A 249 -13.48 -17.78 13.93
N ASN A 250 -14.70 -17.23 13.82
CA ASN A 250 -15.95 -17.98 13.85
C ASN A 250 -16.49 -18.34 12.45
N ALA A 251 -15.85 -17.89 11.37
CA ALA A 251 -16.31 -18.12 10.00
C ALA A 251 -16.14 -19.59 9.58
N LYS A 252 -17.15 -20.13 8.89
CA LYS A 252 -17.20 -21.52 8.41
C LYS A 252 -16.98 -21.68 6.90
N GLY A 253 -17.12 -20.60 6.14
CA GLY A 253 -16.91 -20.56 4.70
C GLY A 253 -15.43 -20.63 4.32
N ASP A 254 -15.16 -21.06 3.09
CA ASP A 254 -13.80 -21.15 2.54
C ASP A 254 -13.18 -19.76 2.29
N ILE A 255 -14.04 -18.76 2.07
CA ILE A 255 -13.68 -17.37 1.85
C ILE A 255 -14.37 -16.51 2.90
N ILE A 256 -13.58 -15.69 3.59
CA ILE A 256 -14.05 -14.74 4.59
C ILE A 256 -14.10 -13.36 3.93
N VAL A 257 -15.26 -12.70 3.99
CA VAL A 257 -15.45 -11.35 3.48
C VAL A 257 -15.79 -10.44 4.65
N PHE A 258 -14.94 -9.46 4.94
CA PHE A 258 -15.24 -8.41 5.93
C PHE A 258 -15.87 -7.22 5.23
N LEU A 259 -17.00 -6.76 5.75
CA LEU A 259 -17.67 -5.53 5.31
C LEU A 259 -18.05 -4.69 6.53
N ASP A 260 -18.15 -3.38 6.32
CA ASP A 260 -18.67 -2.47 7.33
C ASP A 260 -20.21 -2.64 7.45
N CYS A 261 -20.79 -2.23 8.58
CA CYS A 261 -22.23 -2.46 8.84
C CYS A 261 -23.19 -1.51 8.12
N HIS A 262 -22.66 -0.63 7.28
CA HIS A 262 -23.38 0.40 6.56
C HIS A 262 -22.97 0.39 5.09
N VAL A 263 -23.16 -0.76 4.44
CA VAL A 263 -22.86 -0.96 3.03
C VAL A 263 -24.03 -1.59 2.26
N SER A 264 -23.97 -1.50 0.95
CA SER A 264 -24.90 -2.14 0.02
C SER A 264 -24.14 -2.82 -1.10
N THR A 265 -24.22 -4.15 -1.15
CA THR A 265 -23.60 -4.95 -2.21
C THR A 265 -24.34 -4.79 -3.53
N GLN A 266 -23.60 -4.62 -4.62
CA GLN A 266 -24.18 -4.52 -5.96
C GLN A 266 -24.39 -5.90 -6.60
N PRO A 267 -25.23 -6.04 -7.65
CA PRO A 267 -25.36 -7.29 -8.37
C PRO A 267 -23.99 -7.88 -8.77
N ASN A 268 -23.82 -9.20 -8.61
CA ASN A 268 -22.61 -9.94 -8.95
C ASN A 268 -21.32 -9.52 -8.22
N TRP A 269 -21.43 -8.78 -7.11
CA TRP A 269 -20.28 -8.30 -6.32
C TRP A 269 -19.28 -9.41 -5.95
N HIS A 270 -19.75 -10.65 -5.75
CA HIS A 270 -18.95 -11.76 -5.26
C HIS A 270 -18.12 -12.47 -6.35
N GLU A 271 -18.48 -12.35 -7.63
CA GLU A 271 -17.93 -13.17 -8.72
C GLU A 271 -16.42 -12.98 -8.88
N GLU A 272 -15.98 -11.74 -9.05
CA GLU A 272 -14.56 -11.43 -9.23
C GLU A 272 -13.76 -11.69 -7.96
N ILE A 273 -14.32 -11.38 -6.78
CA ILE A 273 -13.69 -11.67 -5.49
C ILE A 273 -13.39 -13.17 -5.37
N ARG A 274 -14.39 -14.01 -5.63
CA ARG A 274 -14.24 -15.48 -5.56
C ARG A 274 -13.21 -15.97 -6.56
N ARG A 275 -13.33 -15.55 -7.83
CA ARG A 275 -12.39 -15.94 -8.89
C ARG A 275 -10.94 -15.63 -8.48
N LEU A 276 -10.68 -14.42 -8.01
CA LEU A 276 -9.34 -13.98 -7.64
C LEU A 276 -8.77 -14.78 -6.45
N ILE A 277 -9.57 -15.09 -5.44
CA ILE A 277 -9.12 -15.88 -4.27
C ILE A 277 -8.96 -17.36 -4.61
N ILE A 278 -9.79 -17.91 -5.50
CA ILE A 278 -9.66 -19.30 -5.97
C ILE A 278 -8.36 -19.47 -6.78
N GLU A 279 -8.03 -18.51 -7.63
CA GLU A 279 -6.77 -18.51 -8.40
C GLU A 279 -5.53 -18.49 -7.51
N ASN A 280 -5.58 -17.76 -6.39
CA ASN A 280 -4.50 -17.70 -5.42
C ASN A 280 -5.07 -17.56 -4.00
N PRO A 281 -5.08 -18.63 -3.18
CA PRO A 281 -5.65 -18.55 -1.84
C PRO A 281 -4.84 -17.66 -0.88
N ARG A 282 -3.63 -17.21 -1.25
CA ARG A 282 -2.84 -16.23 -0.46
C ARG A 282 -3.15 -14.77 -0.82
N ARG A 283 -4.12 -14.54 -1.71
CA ARG A 283 -4.55 -13.22 -2.15
C ARG A 283 -5.60 -12.66 -1.20
N MET A 284 -5.41 -11.40 -0.80
CA MET A 284 -6.46 -10.55 -0.27
C MET A 284 -7.05 -9.74 -1.43
N VAL A 285 -8.35 -9.59 -1.44
CA VAL A 285 -9.07 -8.88 -2.49
C VAL A 285 -9.87 -7.73 -1.87
N VAL A 286 -9.69 -6.54 -2.42
CA VAL A 286 -10.49 -5.36 -2.06
C VAL A 286 -11.48 -5.04 -3.19
N PRO A 287 -12.75 -4.76 -2.89
CA PRO A 287 -13.73 -4.36 -3.90
C PRO A 287 -13.53 -2.90 -4.35
N ALA A 288 -14.15 -2.53 -5.45
CA ALA A 288 -14.41 -1.14 -5.80
C ALA A 288 -15.41 -0.54 -4.80
N ILE A 289 -14.95 0.41 -3.98
CA ILE A 289 -15.78 1.08 -2.97
C ILE A 289 -16.45 2.30 -3.62
N THR A 290 -17.78 2.32 -3.58
CA THR A 290 -18.63 3.35 -4.22
C THR A 290 -19.45 4.11 -3.17
N ASP A 291 -20.18 5.14 -3.59
CA ASP A 291 -20.93 6.01 -2.68
C ASP A 291 -22.35 5.44 -2.43
N LEU A 292 -22.76 5.28 -1.17
CA LEU A 292 -24.11 4.81 -0.82
C LEU A 292 -25.13 5.95 -0.77
N ASP A 293 -26.28 5.79 -1.44
CA ASP A 293 -27.45 6.64 -1.22
C ASP A 293 -28.26 6.13 -0.02
N LEU A 294 -28.31 6.93 1.05
CA LEU A 294 -28.98 6.57 2.31
C LEU A 294 -30.51 6.47 2.22
N ASN A 295 -31.13 7.03 1.17
CA ASN A 295 -32.57 6.98 0.99
C ASN A 295 -33.00 5.70 0.29
N THR A 296 -32.25 5.27 -0.71
CA THR A 296 -32.55 4.07 -1.54
C THR A 296 -31.84 2.83 -1.02
N TRP A 297 -30.74 2.99 -0.28
CA TRP A 297 -29.80 1.94 0.11
C TRP A 297 -29.17 1.23 -1.09
N GLU A 298 -28.99 1.96 -2.19
CA GLU A 298 -28.34 1.50 -3.42
C GLU A 298 -27.15 2.41 -3.75
N GLU A 299 -26.36 2.00 -4.75
CA GLU A 299 -25.24 2.81 -5.23
C GLU A 299 -25.71 4.16 -5.78
N SER A 300 -25.01 5.23 -5.40
CA SER A 300 -25.23 6.57 -5.91
C SER A 300 -24.90 6.65 -7.41
N PRO A 301 -25.74 7.28 -8.25
CA PRO A 301 -25.46 7.48 -9.68
C PRO A 301 -24.20 8.29 -9.98
N HIS A 302 -23.69 9.05 -9.00
CA HIS A 302 -22.50 9.90 -9.13
C HIS A 302 -21.31 9.34 -8.34
N SER A 303 -21.28 8.02 -8.13
CA SER A 303 -20.26 7.38 -7.30
C SER A 303 -18.86 7.60 -7.85
N ASN A 304 -17.98 8.12 -7.00
CA ASN A 304 -16.55 7.99 -7.22
C ASN A 304 -16.12 6.56 -6.87
N VAL A 305 -15.17 6.00 -7.61
CA VAL A 305 -14.55 4.72 -7.27
C VAL A 305 -13.22 5.01 -6.61
N ASN A 306 -13.13 4.74 -5.31
CA ASN A 306 -11.86 4.80 -4.61
C ASN A 306 -11.05 3.53 -4.91
N THR A 307 -9.85 3.68 -5.45
CA THR A 307 -9.13 2.56 -6.09
C THR A 307 -8.02 1.98 -5.21
N LYS A 308 -7.05 2.78 -4.74
CA LYS A 308 -5.86 2.25 -4.04
C LYS A 308 -5.27 3.20 -2.99
N THR A 309 -4.56 2.64 -2.02
CA THR A 309 -3.80 3.40 -1.03
C THR A 309 -2.36 2.91 -0.87
N TYR A 310 -1.47 3.79 -0.43
CA TYR A 310 -0.06 3.50 -0.17
C TYR A 310 0.33 3.86 1.27
N LEU A 311 1.40 3.24 1.79
CA LEU A 311 1.92 3.52 3.14
C LEU A 311 2.66 4.87 3.16
N THR A 312 2.31 5.72 4.10
CA THR A 312 3.03 6.97 4.39
C THR A 312 3.99 6.83 5.58
N TRP A 313 4.97 7.73 5.68
CA TRP A 313 5.94 7.69 6.78
C TRP A 313 5.34 8.08 8.14
N ASN A 314 4.14 8.66 8.14
CA ASN A 314 3.32 8.89 9.32
C ASN A 314 2.61 7.63 9.85
N ALA A 315 2.97 6.44 9.35
CA ALA A 315 2.24 5.18 9.58
C ALA A 315 0.74 5.41 9.40
N ASP A 316 0.41 6.01 8.25
CA ASP A 316 -0.94 6.20 7.76
C ASP A 316 -1.01 5.68 6.32
N PHE A 317 -2.17 5.81 5.72
CA PHE A 317 -2.34 5.55 4.30
C PHE A 317 -2.85 6.78 3.58
N ASP A 318 -2.56 6.83 2.30
CA ASP A 318 -3.04 7.88 1.42
C ASP A 318 -3.41 7.30 0.05
N TRP A 319 -4.32 7.97 -0.64
CA TRP A 319 -4.90 7.52 -1.89
C TRP A 319 -3.99 7.84 -3.06
N PHE A 320 -3.93 6.91 -4.00
CA PHE A 320 -3.34 7.11 -5.30
C PHE A 320 -4.09 6.24 -6.32
N ASP A 321 -3.86 6.48 -7.61
CA ASP A 321 -4.43 5.63 -8.64
C ASP A 321 -3.40 5.27 -9.71
N ASP A 322 -3.55 4.06 -10.24
CA ASP A 322 -2.78 3.52 -11.35
C ASP A 322 -3.54 2.36 -12.05
N ASP A 323 -3.03 1.90 -13.19
CA ASP A 323 -3.66 0.82 -13.96
C ASP A 323 -3.39 -0.58 -13.36
N SER A 324 -2.39 -0.71 -12.48
CA SER A 324 -2.04 -1.97 -11.82
C SER A 324 -3.24 -2.55 -11.05
N PRO A 325 -3.43 -3.87 -10.93
CA PRO A 325 -4.42 -4.43 -10.02
C PRO A 325 -3.93 -4.46 -8.57
N TYR A 326 -2.62 -4.26 -8.32
CA TYR A 326 -2.01 -4.45 -7.01
C TYR A 326 -2.23 -3.26 -6.09
N VAL A 327 -2.59 -3.55 -4.84
CA VAL A 327 -2.89 -2.55 -3.81
C VAL A 327 -1.78 -2.58 -2.75
N PRO A 328 -0.93 -1.55 -2.63
CA PRO A 328 0.15 -1.54 -1.63
C PRO A 328 -0.38 -1.61 -0.20
N VAL A 329 -1.37 -0.77 0.10
CA VAL A 329 -2.07 -0.75 1.37
C VAL A 329 -3.57 -0.72 1.09
N MET A 330 -4.35 -1.47 1.86
CA MET A 330 -5.81 -1.40 1.79
C MET A 330 -6.38 -0.37 2.76
N SER A 331 -7.57 0.17 2.46
CA SER A 331 -8.30 1.05 3.39
C SER A 331 -8.72 0.31 4.67
N GLY A 332 -8.99 -0.99 4.57
CA GLY A 332 -9.20 -1.90 5.70
C GLY A 332 -10.66 -2.22 6.04
N GLY A 333 -11.62 -1.39 5.60
CA GLY A 333 -13.06 -1.60 5.84
C GLY A 333 -13.59 -2.86 5.15
N LEU A 334 -13.45 -2.90 3.83
CA LEU A 334 -14.00 -3.94 2.96
C LEU A 334 -12.87 -4.76 2.34
N LEU A 335 -12.84 -6.07 2.62
CA LEU A 335 -11.85 -6.98 2.06
C LEU A 335 -12.32 -8.44 2.10
N ALA A 336 -11.73 -9.28 1.27
CA ALA A 336 -11.96 -10.71 1.26
C ALA A 336 -10.64 -11.47 1.20
N LEU A 337 -10.61 -12.65 1.82
CA LEU A 337 -9.46 -13.56 1.78
C LEU A 337 -9.92 -15.00 2.03
N SER A 338 -9.07 -15.98 1.71
CA SER A 338 -9.36 -17.37 2.06
C SER A 338 -9.27 -17.60 3.57
N ALA A 339 -10.08 -18.52 4.10
CA ALA A 339 -9.95 -18.99 5.48
C ALA A 339 -8.55 -19.60 5.74
N TYR A 340 -7.95 -20.21 4.72
CA TYR A 340 -6.55 -20.66 4.76
C TYR A 340 -5.60 -19.49 5.07
N TRP A 341 -5.70 -18.37 4.35
CA TRP A 341 -4.81 -17.23 4.54
C TRP A 341 -5.07 -16.51 5.85
N TRP A 342 -6.34 -16.42 6.28
CA TRP A 342 -6.70 -15.91 7.60
C TRP A 342 -5.99 -16.69 8.72
N ASN A 343 -6.06 -18.02 8.67
CA ASN A 343 -5.44 -18.89 9.67
C ASN A 343 -3.91 -18.87 9.59
N ALA A 344 -3.34 -18.90 8.38
CA ALA A 344 -1.89 -18.86 8.18
C ALA A 344 -1.27 -17.56 8.71
N THR A 345 -1.92 -16.42 8.44
CA THR A 345 -1.47 -15.10 8.90
C THR A 345 -1.80 -14.82 10.37
N GLY A 346 -2.70 -15.59 10.98
CA GLY A 346 -3.15 -15.40 12.37
C GLY A 346 -4.24 -14.33 12.55
N GLY A 347 -4.92 -13.92 11.47
CA GLY A 347 -5.94 -12.87 11.50
C GLY A 347 -5.37 -11.51 11.94
N TYR A 348 -6.18 -10.66 12.56
CA TYR A 348 -5.71 -9.37 13.11
C TYR A 348 -4.88 -9.54 14.39
N ASP A 349 -4.04 -8.54 14.69
CA ASP A 349 -3.38 -8.43 15.99
C ASP A 349 -4.40 -8.23 17.13
N GLY A 350 -4.60 -9.26 17.94
CA GLY A 350 -5.56 -9.28 19.04
C GLY A 350 -5.23 -8.32 20.20
N SER A 351 -4.07 -7.66 20.18
CA SER A 351 -3.72 -6.61 21.14
C SER A 351 -4.09 -5.21 20.67
N MET A 352 -4.50 -5.02 19.41
CA MET A 352 -5.04 -3.75 18.95
C MET A 352 -6.43 -3.51 19.55
N ARG A 353 -6.71 -2.26 19.94
CA ARG A 353 -7.97 -1.82 20.54
C ARG A 353 -8.53 -0.62 19.78
N GLY A 354 -9.85 -0.50 19.75
CA GLY A 354 -10.53 0.59 19.05
C GLY A 354 -10.38 0.49 17.53
N TRP A 355 -9.87 1.56 16.92
CA TRP A 355 -9.72 1.70 15.47
C TRP A 355 -8.34 2.29 15.08
N GLY A 356 -7.84 1.91 13.91
CA GLY A 356 -6.68 2.51 13.25
C GLY A 356 -5.41 1.65 13.32
N GLY A 357 -4.68 1.60 12.20
CA GLY A 357 -3.41 0.89 12.04
C GLY A 357 -3.55 -0.58 11.61
N GLU A 358 -4.74 -1.17 11.74
CA GLU A 358 -5.00 -2.58 11.41
C GLU A 358 -4.89 -2.87 9.93
N ASN A 359 -5.27 -1.89 9.11
CA ASN A 359 -5.18 -1.96 7.66
C ASN A 359 -3.72 -1.96 7.20
N LEU A 360 -2.86 -1.20 7.89
CA LEU A 360 -1.41 -1.19 7.65
C LEU A 360 -0.75 -2.50 8.08
N ASP A 361 -1.08 -3.00 9.29
CA ASP A 361 -0.58 -4.28 9.79
C ASP A 361 -0.90 -5.41 8.82
N GLN A 362 -2.17 -5.56 8.43
CA GLN A 362 -2.56 -6.62 7.51
C GLN A 362 -1.97 -6.46 6.11
N SER A 363 -1.81 -5.22 5.63
CA SER A 363 -1.22 -4.98 4.31
C SER A 363 0.25 -5.41 4.29
N LEU A 364 1.03 -4.94 5.26
CA LEU A 364 2.44 -5.26 5.40
C LEU A 364 2.64 -6.74 5.69
N ARG A 365 1.82 -7.32 6.58
CA ARG A 365 1.81 -8.75 6.86
C ARG A 365 1.61 -9.57 5.60
N SER A 366 0.60 -9.24 4.79
CA SER A 366 0.35 -10.02 3.58
C SER A 366 1.47 -9.90 2.56
N TRP A 367 1.92 -8.69 2.24
CA TRP A 367 2.99 -8.49 1.26
C TRP A 367 4.33 -9.09 1.68
N LEU A 368 4.73 -8.89 2.94
CA LEU A 368 6.04 -9.32 3.41
C LEU A 368 6.09 -10.82 3.67
N CYS A 369 4.95 -11.48 3.86
CA CYS A 369 4.88 -12.91 4.16
C CYS A 369 4.45 -13.78 2.97
N GLY A 370 4.51 -13.25 1.75
CA GLY A 370 4.31 -14.02 0.51
C GLY A 370 2.87 -14.11 0.02
N GLY A 371 1.98 -13.25 0.54
CA GLY A 371 0.65 -12.99 -0.03
C GLY A 371 0.67 -11.82 -1.02
N GLU A 372 -0.51 -11.50 -1.54
CA GLU A 372 -0.71 -10.34 -2.41
C GLU A 372 -2.05 -9.68 -2.13
N ILE A 373 -2.17 -8.40 -2.46
CA ILE A 373 -3.41 -7.64 -2.32
C ILE A 373 -3.77 -7.08 -3.68
N VAL A 374 -5.00 -7.34 -4.15
CA VAL A 374 -5.47 -6.87 -5.45
C VAL A 374 -6.86 -6.26 -5.36
N MET A 375 -7.17 -5.38 -6.31
CA MET A 375 -8.49 -4.80 -6.47
C MET A 375 -9.35 -5.64 -7.43
N ALA A 376 -10.57 -6.00 -6.98
CA ALA A 376 -11.62 -6.52 -7.85
C ALA A 376 -12.42 -5.36 -8.44
N ARG A 377 -12.05 -4.91 -9.64
CA ARG A 377 -12.60 -3.68 -10.25
C ARG A 377 -14.09 -3.77 -10.58
N SER A 378 -14.59 -4.95 -10.90
CA SER A 378 -16.01 -5.21 -11.20
C SER A 378 -16.85 -5.52 -9.95
N SER A 379 -16.20 -5.86 -8.83
CA SER A 379 -16.88 -6.04 -7.54
C SER A 379 -17.18 -4.69 -6.90
N ARG A 380 -18.43 -4.21 -7.01
CA ARG A 380 -18.84 -2.91 -6.46
C ARG A 380 -19.57 -3.09 -5.14
N ILE A 381 -19.18 -2.31 -4.14
CA ILE A 381 -19.87 -2.24 -2.84
C ILE A 381 -20.00 -0.78 -2.44
N ALA A 382 -21.25 -0.32 -2.30
CA ALA A 382 -21.55 1.05 -1.93
C ALA A 382 -21.43 1.23 -0.42
N HIS A 383 -20.70 2.25 0.03
CA HIS A 383 -20.38 2.51 1.42
C HIS A 383 -20.91 3.88 1.87
N MET A 384 -21.44 3.95 3.10
CA MET A 384 -21.86 5.22 3.70
C MET A 384 -20.66 6.03 4.18
N TRP A 385 -20.33 7.11 3.48
CA TRP A 385 -19.35 8.07 3.96
C TRP A 385 -19.92 8.96 5.07
N ARG A 386 -19.05 9.29 6.03
CA ARG A 386 -19.38 10.18 7.14
C ARG A 386 -19.39 11.63 6.65
N VAL A 387 -20.54 12.29 6.70
CA VAL A 387 -20.72 13.66 6.23
C VAL A 387 -20.87 14.60 7.43
N PRO A 388 -20.03 15.65 7.54
CA PRO A 388 -20.21 16.65 8.59
C PRO A 388 -21.62 17.26 8.54
N ASN A 389 -22.30 17.31 9.69
CA ASN A 389 -23.66 17.85 9.85
C ASN A 389 -24.80 17.03 9.21
N ASP A 390 -24.58 15.77 8.81
CA ASP A 390 -25.69 14.82 8.57
C ASP A 390 -25.79 13.84 9.74
N ASP A 391 -26.83 14.00 10.56
CA ASP A 391 -27.09 13.16 11.75
C ASP A 391 -27.17 11.67 11.42
N ARG A 392 -27.59 11.29 10.20
CA ARG A 392 -27.69 9.88 9.78
C ARG A 392 -26.32 9.22 9.72
N THR A 393 -25.28 9.98 9.42
CA THR A 393 -23.92 9.45 9.24
C THR A 393 -23.05 9.66 10.46
N ARG A 394 -23.58 10.20 11.57
CA ARG A 394 -22.79 10.46 12.78
C ARG A 394 -22.20 9.16 13.36
N VAL A 395 -20.96 9.23 13.83
CA VAL A 395 -20.29 8.11 14.50
C VAL A 395 -20.82 8.00 15.93
N HIS A 396 -21.37 6.83 16.26
CA HIS A 396 -21.86 6.50 17.60
C HIS A 396 -20.91 5.60 18.40
N TYR A 397 -19.76 5.26 17.80
CA TYR A 397 -18.76 4.37 18.37
C TYR A 397 -18.16 4.89 19.68
N LYS A 398 -18.10 4.02 20.69
CA LYS A 398 -17.40 4.29 21.95
C LYS A 398 -15.89 4.12 21.75
N SER A 399 -15.14 5.21 21.86
CA SER A 399 -13.68 5.17 21.70
C SER A 399 -13.02 4.35 22.81
N VAL A 400 -12.27 3.32 22.42
CA VAL A 400 -11.45 2.48 23.30
C VAL A 400 -10.03 2.36 22.75
N GLY A 401 -9.04 2.31 23.62
CA GLY A 401 -7.63 2.25 23.21
C GLY A 401 -7.12 3.54 22.54
N SER A 402 -6.11 3.40 21.66
CA SER A 402 -5.50 4.53 20.96
C SER A 402 -4.99 4.13 19.59
N ALA A 403 -5.48 4.80 18.54
CA ALA A 403 -4.99 4.64 17.17
C ALA A 403 -3.47 4.86 17.07
N GLN A 404 -2.92 5.80 17.86
CA GLN A 404 -1.48 6.06 17.89
C GLN A 404 -0.69 4.89 18.47
N THR A 405 -1.22 4.21 19.50
CA THR A 405 -0.62 2.99 20.05
C THR A 405 -0.63 1.88 19.00
N ASN A 406 -1.75 1.68 18.29
CA ASN A 406 -1.85 0.68 17.23
C ASN A 406 -0.86 0.96 16.08
N LYS A 407 -0.78 2.21 15.59
CA LYS A 407 0.24 2.63 14.61
C LYS A 407 1.66 2.36 15.09
N LEU A 408 1.94 2.61 16.36
CA LEU A 408 3.26 2.31 16.93
C LEU A 408 3.56 0.80 16.97
N ARG A 409 2.55 -0.06 17.18
CA ARG A 409 2.71 -1.53 17.04
C ARG A 409 3.11 -1.91 15.62
N VAL A 410 2.45 -1.33 14.60
CA VAL A 410 2.80 -1.54 13.18
C VAL A 410 4.24 -1.14 12.90
N VAL A 411 4.63 0.06 13.34
CA VAL A 411 5.99 0.59 13.15
C VAL A 411 7.02 -0.32 13.81
N MET A 412 6.78 -0.74 15.06
CA MET A 412 7.70 -1.62 15.78
C MET A 412 7.83 -3.00 15.14
N ALA A 413 6.72 -3.56 14.64
CA ALA A 413 6.71 -4.88 14.03
C ALA A 413 7.29 -4.89 12.61
N TRP A 414 6.96 -3.91 11.78
CA TRP A 414 7.18 -4.02 10.33
C TRP A 414 8.24 -3.07 9.77
N PHE A 415 8.52 -1.93 10.40
CA PHE A 415 9.38 -0.91 9.76
C PHE A 415 10.88 -1.20 9.87
N GLY A 416 11.29 -2.05 10.81
CA GLY A 416 12.71 -2.36 11.03
C GLY A 416 13.58 -1.09 11.15
N PRO A 417 14.64 -0.93 10.34
CA PRO A 417 15.47 0.29 10.36
C PRO A 417 14.74 1.60 10.02
N PHE A 418 13.60 1.54 9.32
CA PHE A 418 12.84 2.71 8.87
C PHE A 418 11.95 3.32 9.96
N GLN A 419 11.92 2.75 11.16
CA GLN A 419 11.20 3.31 12.32
C GLN A 419 11.61 4.76 12.65
N VAL A 420 12.83 5.16 12.26
CA VAL A 420 13.34 6.53 12.44
C VAL A 420 12.56 7.58 11.64
N LEU A 421 11.90 7.17 10.55
CA LEU A 421 11.12 8.05 9.69
C LEU A 421 9.76 8.40 10.29
N PHE A 422 9.26 7.57 11.21
CA PHE A 422 7.98 7.79 11.85
C PHE A 422 8.05 9.03 12.74
N PRO A 423 7.46 10.17 12.31
CA PRO A 423 7.55 11.44 13.05
C PRO A 423 6.54 11.44 14.20
N GLY A 424 5.64 10.45 14.26
CA GLY A 424 4.82 10.10 15.40
C GLY A 424 5.70 9.88 16.61
N ARG A 425 5.97 10.98 17.33
CA ARG A 425 6.47 10.99 18.69
C ARG A 425 5.33 10.51 19.58
N GLY A 426 4.94 9.24 19.43
CA GLY A 426 4.41 8.53 20.59
C GLY A 426 5.37 8.80 21.75
N PRO A 427 4.87 9.03 22.98
CA PRO A 427 5.71 9.31 24.14
C PRO A 427 6.99 8.46 24.08
N ARG A 428 8.18 9.07 24.21
CA ARG A 428 9.44 8.29 24.19
C ARG A 428 9.40 7.09 25.15
N SER A 429 8.56 7.19 26.19
CA SER A 429 8.23 6.12 27.15
C SER A 429 7.52 4.90 26.55
N LEU A 430 6.74 5.02 25.46
CA LEU A 430 6.00 3.89 24.86
C LEU A 430 6.84 3.06 23.88
N ARG A 431 7.90 3.62 23.29
CA ARG A 431 8.70 2.92 22.26
C ARG A 431 9.44 1.68 22.79
N GLY A 432 9.72 1.60 24.10
CA GLY A 432 10.37 0.46 24.74
C GLY A 432 9.42 -0.52 25.44
N HIS A 433 8.09 -0.30 25.37
CA HIS A 433 7.10 -1.04 26.19
C HIS A 433 5.97 -1.67 25.37
N ILE A 434 6.05 -1.64 24.03
CA ILE A 434 5.04 -2.24 23.17
C ILE A 434 5.43 -3.66 22.83
N ASP A 435 4.65 -4.63 23.32
CA ASP A 435 4.81 -6.04 23.00
C ASP A 435 4.25 -6.37 21.62
N VAL A 436 5.12 -6.67 20.66
CA VAL A 436 4.76 -7.15 19.32
C VAL A 436 5.07 -8.65 19.12
N SER A 437 5.31 -9.41 20.20
CA SER A 437 5.71 -10.82 20.13
C SER A 437 4.72 -11.71 19.39
N GLY A 438 3.42 -11.37 19.40
CA GLY A 438 2.41 -12.05 18.60
C GLY A 438 2.64 -11.91 17.09
N ILE A 439 3.02 -10.71 16.64
CA ILE A 439 3.33 -10.43 15.23
C ILE A 439 4.70 -11.04 14.86
N THR A 440 5.70 -10.92 15.73
CA THR A 440 7.04 -11.50 15.50
C THR A 440 6.98 -13.02 15.32
N ARG A 441 6.13 -13.72 16.09
CA ARG A 441 5.90 -15.17 15.91
C ARG A 441 5.34 -15.51 14.52
N VAL A 442 4.46 -14.66 13.97
CA VAL A 442 3.97 -14.83 12.60
C VAL A 442 5.10 -14.59 11.60
N GLN A 443 5.90 -13.55 11.81
CA GLN A 443 7.04 -13.21 10.95
C GLN A 443 8.04 -14.36 10.82
N GLU A 444 8.43 -14.94 11.95
CA GLU A 444 9.35 -16.07 12.03
C GLU A 444 8.74 -17.32 11.38
N ARG A 445 7.48 -17.65 11.73
CA ARG A 445 6.79 -18.83 11.21
C ARG A 445 6.64 -18.80 9.69
N MET A 446 6.36 -17.63 9.12
CA MET A 446 6.09 -17.49 7.68
C MET A 446 7.34 -17.07 6.88
N GLY A 447 8.48 -16.84 7.53
CA GLY A 447 9.71 -16.40 6.85
C GLY A 447 9.57 -15.04 6.16
N CYS A 448 8.88 -14.10 6.82
CA CYS A 448 8.53 -12.82 6.21
C CYS A 448 9.76 -11.96 5.87
N LYS A 449 9.66 -11.20 4.78
CA LYS A 449 10.71 -10.32 4.28
C LYS A 449 10.75 -8.99 5.05
N PRO A 450 11.91 -8.30 5.08
CA PRO A 450 12.00 -6.95 5.63
C PRO A 450 11.26 -5.91 4.76
N LEU A 451 10.89 -4.76 5.35
CA LEU A 451 10.14 -3.68 4.69
C LEU A 451 10.74 -3.23 3.35
N VAL A 452 12.06 -3.27 3.19
CA VAL A 452 12.73 -2.92 1.93
C VAL A 452 12.21 -3.73 0.73
N HIS A 453 11.76 -4.97 0.95
CA HIS A 453 11.13 -5.78 -0.09
C HIS A 453 9.79 -5.17 -0.57
N PHE A 454 8.98 -4.66 0.36
CA PHE A 454 7.74 -3.95 0.05
C PHE A 454 8.03 -2.64 -0.70
N LEU A 455 9.01 -1.86 -0.25
CA LEU A 455 9.40 -0.60 -0.91
C LEU A 455 9.88 -0.82 -2.34
N HIS A 456 10.67 -1.87 -2.58
CA HIS A 456 11.10 -2.24 -3.93
C HIS A 456 9.99 -2.80 -4.80
N ARG A 457 9.06 -3.58 -4.23
CA ARG A 457 7.90 -4.08 -4.97
C ARG A 457 7.05 -2.93 -5.52
N PHE A 458 6.90 -1.87 -4.73
CA PHE A 458 6.15 -0.67 -5.10
C PHE A 458 7.10 0.50 -5.42
N ARG A 459 8.20 0.21 -6.13
CA ARG A 459 9.21 1.22 -6.49
C ARG A 459 8.60 2.40 -7.27
N ASP A 460 7.55 2.17 -8.05
CA ASP A 460 6.91 3.22 -8.85
C ASP A 460 6.30 4.29 -7.93
N VAL A 461 5.77 3.88 -6.76
CA VAL A 461 5.32 4.78 -5.70
C VAL A 461 6.51 5.34 -4.91
N TYR A 462 7.38 4.47 -4.40
CA TYR A 462 8.37 4.87 -3.41
C TYR A 462 9.61 5.53 -3.98
N ILE A 463 10.18 4.98 -5.05
CA ILE A 463 11.45 5.42 -5.62
C ILE A 463 11.20 6.36 -6.81
N GLU A 464 10.33 5.98 -7.73
CA GLU A 464 10.04 6.76 -8.94
C GLU A 464 9.14 7.95 -8.61
N GLY A 465 8.02 7.75 -7.90
CA GLY A 465 7.12 8.82 -7.42
C GLY A 465 7.74 9.77 -6.41
N GLY A 466 8.90 9.40 -5.84
CA GLY A 466 9.71 10.28 -4.99
C GLY A 466 9.24 10.36 -3.53
N VAL A 467 8.52 9.36 -3.02
CA VAL A 467 8.23 9.24 -1.57
C VAL A 467 9.52 8.99 -0.77
N ILE A 468 10.49 8.29 -1.36
CA ILE A 468 11.87 8.17 -0.89
C ILE A 468 12.75 9.09 -1.74
N PRO A 469 13.25 10.20 -1.18
CA PRO A 469 14.13 11.10 -1.92
C PRO A 469 15.53 10.52 -2.14
N VAL A 470 16.21 11.01 -3.17
CA VAL A 470 17.65 10.73 -3.38
C VAL A 470 18.49 11.63 -2.47
N HIS A 471 18.13 12.91 -2.40
CA HIS A 471 18.74 13.89 -1.50
C HIS A 471 17.65 14.84 -1.00
N ALA A 472 17.90 15.46 0.14
CA ALA A 472 17.06 16.50 0.72
C ALA A 472 17.92 17.72 1.07
N PHE A 473 17.31 18.89 1.09
CA PHE A 473 17.98 20.19 1.25
C PHE A 473 17.05 21.21 1.91
N GLN A 474 17.57 22.39 2.25
CA GLN A 474 16.77 23.56 2.61
C GLN A 474 16.72 24.53 1.43
N LEU A 475 15.58 25.22 1.24
CA LEU A 475 15.46 26.29 0.24
C LEU A 475 15.63 27.66 0.89
N ARG A 476 16.71 28.36 0.53
CA ARG A 476 16.97 29.75 0.96
C ARG A 476 16.66 30.73 -0.16
N GLU A 477 15.89 31.77 0.14
CA GLU A 477 15.70 32.89 -0.78
C GLU A 477 16.92 33.83 -0.71
N LYS A 478 17.58 34.07 -1.85
CA LYS A 478 18.85 34.83 -1.92
C LYS A 478 18.71 36.27 -1.45
N SER A 479 17.61 36.95 -1.77
CA SER A 479 17.40 38.37 -1.44
C SER A 479 17.20 38.63 0.05
N SER A 480 16.56 37.68 0.76
CA SER A 480 16.27 37.81 2.19
C SER A 480 17.24 37.07 3.10
N GLY A 481 17.92 36.05 2.58
CA GLY A 481 18.74 35.12 3.36
C GLY A 481 17.91 34.21 4.29
N LEU A 482 16.58 34.17 4.12
CA LEU A 482 15.67 33.36 4.91
C LEU A 482 15.34 32.04 4.21
N CYS A 483 15.07 31.00 4.99
CA CYS A 483 14.71 29.69 4.51
C CYS A 483 13.21 29.43 4.58
N MET A 484 12.72 28.72 3.58
CA MET A 484 11.37 28.19 3.56
C MET A 484 11.16 27.24 4.74
N THR A 485 10.06 27.46 5.47
CA THR A 485 9.73 26.71 6.69
C THR A 485 8.24 26.40 6.70
N ARG A 486 7.88 25.12 6.87
CA ARG A 486 6.49 24.70 7.09
C ARG A 486 6.02 25.12 8.48
N GLN A 487 4.83 25.69 8.56
CA GLN A 487 4.12 25.98 9.79
C GLN A 487 2.69 25.47 9.68
N ALA A 488 2.44 24.29 10.27
CA ALA A 488 1.20 23.53 10.09
C ALA A 488 0.91 23.26 8.60
N ASP A 489 -0.15 23.83 8.06
CA ASP A 489 -0.61 23.74 6.68
C ASP A 489 -0.11 24.91 5.79
N THR A 490 0.73 25.80 6.33
CA THR A 490 1.25 26.97 5.60
C THR A 490 2.77 26.96 5.47
N VAL A 491 3.29 27.79 4.56
CA VAL A 491 4.72 27.97 4.31
C VAL A 491 5.12 29.42 4.55
N ARG A 492 6.18 29.62 5.36
CA ARG A 492 6.71 30.94 5.70
C ARG A 492 8.23 30.98 5.64
N LEU A 493 8.79 32.19 5.58
CA LEU A 493 10.22 32.43 5.65
C LEU A 493 10.67 32.61 7.11
N GLN A 494 11.67 31.83 7.52
CA GLN A 494 12.32 31.99 8.81
C GLN A 494 13.84 31.97 8.67
N LYS A 495 14.56 32.31 9.74
CA LYS A 495 16.01 32.13 9.78
C LYS A 495 16.36 30.67 9.49
N CYS A 496 17.29 30.46 8.56
CA CYS A 496 17.79 29.12 8.25
C CYS A 496 18.36 28.44 9.49
N GLY A 497 18.00 27.16 9.69
CA GLY A 497 18.65 26.31 10.68
C GLY A 497 20.16 26.19 10.41
N ARG A 498 20.98 26.03 11.46
CA ARG A 498 22.43 25.82 11.30
C ARG A 498 22.75 24.33 11.41
N GLY A 499 23.66 23.85 10.55
CA GLY A 499 23.84 22.45 10.17
C GLY A 499 24.27 21.40 11.19
N GLY A 500 23.91 20.17 10.79
CA GLY A 500 24.05 18.86 11.41
C GLY A 500 23.05 17.91 10.70
N LYS A 501 23.05 16.59 10.96
CA LYS A 501 22.14 15.60 10.32
C LYS A 501 20.61 15.87 10.52
N ALA A 502 20.25 16.97 11.16
CA ALA A 502 18.90 17.48 11.32
C ALA A 502 18.93 19.02 11.36
N GLY A 503 18.86 19.66 10.19
CA GLY A 503 18.29 21.02 10.12
C GLY A 503 16.88 21.02 10.74
N ARG A 504 16.24 22.19 10.90
CA ARG A 504 14.83 22.19 11.35
C ARG A 504 14.03 21.28 10.40
N GLN A 505 13.39 20.24 10.94
CA GLN A 505 12.72 19.20 10.13
C GLN A 505 11.64 19.81 9.22
N GLU A 506 11.11 20.97 9.62
CA GLU A 506 10.13 21.78 8.90
C GLU A 506 10.74 22.61 7.75
N GLN A 507 12.07 22.68 7.63
CA GLN A 507 12.79 23.38 6.56
C GLN A 507 13.42 22.42 5.54
N GLN A 508 13.40 21.11 5.82
CA GLN A 508 13.96 20.09 4.93
C GLN A 508 12.92 19.72 3.86
N VAL A 509 13.30 19.91 2.61
CA VAL A 509 12.49 19.61 1.44
C VAL A 509 13.25 18.75 0.44
N HIS A 510 12.52 18.14 -0.48
CA HIS A 510 13.08 17.47 -1.66
C HIS A 510 12.11 17.60 -2.83
N GLY A 511 12.61 17.34 -4.04
CA GLY A 511 11.76 17.19 -5.20
C GLY A 511 10.91 15.92 -5.10
N ALA A 512 9.59 16.05 -5.33
CA ALA A 512 8.62 14.97 -5.39
C ALA A 512 7.88 15.01 -6.73
N ASN A 513 6.99 14.03 -6.97
CA ASN A 513 6.11 13.98 -8.15
C ASN A 513 6.95 13.96 -9.44
N ARG A 514 7.84 12.97 -9.58
CA ARG A 514 8.69 12.87 -10.75
C ARG A 514 7.83 12.43 -11.93
N ILE A 515 7.59 13.35 -12.86
CA ILE A 515 6.80 13.05 -14.06
C ILE A 515 7.58 12.06 -14.92
N ASN A 516 6.91 11.02 -15.37
CA ASN A 516 7.38 10.11 -16.42
C ASN A 516 6.70 10.60 -17.71
N ASP A 517 7.23 11.65 -18.33
CA ASP A 517 6.62 12.35 -19.47
C ASP A 517 6.82 11.61 -20.81
N GLY A 518 7.20 10.33 -20.79
CA GLY A 518 7.28 9.49 -21.99
C GLY A 518 8.28 9.97 -23.05
N GLY A 519 9.02 11.05 -22.78
CA GLY A 519 10.06 11.60 -23.64
C GLY A 519 11.39 10.94 -23.33
N GLY A 520 11.91 10.16 -24.28
CA GLY A 520 13.20 9.45 -24.18
C GLY A 520 14.44 10.34 -24.17
N SER A 521 14.43 11.48 -23.47
CA SER A 521 15.63 12.27 -23.19
C SER A 521 15.88 12.28 -21.69
N GLU A 522 17.10 11.95 -21.27
CA GLU A 522 17.55 11.93 -19.87
C GLU A 522 17.41 13.29 -19.13
N GLU A 523 17.03 14.36 -19.83
CA GLU A 523 16.95 15.73 -19.30
C GLU A 523 15.60 16.15 -18.67
N HIS A 524 14.52 15.37 -18.79
CA HIS A 524 13.16 15.81 -18.37
C HIS A 524 12.48 15.01 -17.25
N LYS A 525 13.22 14.36 -16.34
CA LYS A 525 12.64 13.94 -15.04
C LYS A 525 12.55 15.11 -14.07
N CYS A 526 11.76 16.15 -14.39
CA CYS A 526 11.55 17.25 -13.46
C CYS A 526 10.59 16.81 -12.35
N CYS A 527 11.03 16.91 -11.09
CA CYS A 527 10.16 16.87 -9.93
C CYS A 527 9.16 18.03 -10.04
N SER A 528 7.87 17.74 -10.11
CA SER A 528 6.88 18.81 -10.12
C SER A 528 6.60 19.33 -8.70
N GLY A 529 6.69 18.47 -7.68
CA GLY A 529 6.35 18.81 -6.30
C GLY A 529 7.56 19.26 -5.48
N ILE A 530 7.33 20.20 -4.55
CA ILE A 530 8.26 20.50 -3.46
C ILE A 530 7.66 19.89 -2.18
N ARG A 531 8.22 18.76 -1.73
CA ARG A 531 7.75 18.00 -0.57
C ARG A 531 8.60 18.27 0.66
N PHE A 532 7.97 18.42 1.82
CA PHE A 532 8.67 18.48 3.10
C PHE A 532 9.04 17.09 3.60
N LEU A 533 10.32 16.84 3.87
CA LEU A 533 10.87 15.52 4.19
C LEU A 533 10.20 14.85 5.40
N SER A 534 9.85 15.64 6.42
CA SER A 534 9.28 15.14 7.67
C SER A 534 7.77 14.89 7.63
N THR A 535 7.12 15.09 6.48
CA THR A 535 5.68 14.96 6.30
C THR A 535 5.32 14.41 4.93
N ASP A 536 4.04 14.15 4.71
CA ASP A 536 3.49 13.79 3.39
C ASP A 536 2.99 15.02 2.61
N LEU A 537 3.39 16.23 3.04
CA LEU A 537 2.85 17.48 2.51
C LEU A 537 3.78 18.11 1.46
N CYS A 538 3.17 18.55 0.36
CA CYS A 538 3.76 19.31 -0.72
C CYS A 538 3.22 20.74 -0.71
N ILE A 539 3.99 21.68 -1.23
CA ILE A 539 3.44 23.00 -1.57
C ILE A 539 2.36 22.80 -2.64
N ASP A 540 1.15 23.29 -2.39
CA ASP A 540 0.00 23.07 -3.26
C ASP A 540 -0.41 24.37 -3.95
N TYR A 541 -0.94 25.36 -3.22
CA TYR A 541 -1.36 26.63 -3.81
C TYR A 541 -0.95 27.83 -2.96
N PHE A 542 -1.05 29.03 -3.52
CA PHE A 542 -0.83 30.28 -2.80
C PHE A 542 -2.11 31.12 -2.82
N ASP A 543 -2.46 31.69 -1.67
CA ASP A 543 -3.50 32.73 -1.59
C ASP A 543 -2.87 34.14 -1.55
N ASN A 544 -3.63 35.15 -1.12
CA ASN A 544 -3.13 36.52 -1.05
C ASN A 544 -2.07 36.76 0.05
N ASN A 545 -1.94 35.84 1.01
CA ASN A 545 -1.21 36.00 2.26
C ASN A 545 -0.14 34.94 2.49
N ASP A 546 -0.40 33.66 2.19
CA ASP A 546 0.51 32.55 2.49
C ASP A 546 0.48 31.47 1.38
N GLY A 547 1.55 30.67 1.33
CA GLY A 547 1.58 29.41 0.59
C GLY A 547 0.99 28.31 1.45
N HIS A 548 0.13 27.49 0.88
CA HIS A 548 -0.55 26.39 1.54
C HIS A 548 0.05 25.06 1.10
N THR A 549 0.12 24.13 2.03
CA THR A 549 0.56 22.76 1.78
C THR A 549 -0.61 21.82 1.78
N TYR A 550 -0.58 20.85 0.89
CA TYR A 550 -1.54 19.76 0.84
C TYR A 550 -0.82 18.44 0.66
N LEU A 551 -1.55 17.34 0.81
CA LEU A 551 -1.03 16.00 0.64
C LEU A 551 -0.41 15.82 -0.75
N CYS A 552 0.82 15.29 -0.80
CA CYS A 552 1.58 15.17 -2.04
C CYS A 552 0.91 14.17 -2.99
N ASP A 553 0.61 14.62 -4.20
CA ASP A 553 0.18 13.73 -5.28
C ASP A 553 1.39 13.05 -5.94
N ILE A 554 1.60 11.79 -5.57
CA ILE A 554 2.72 10.97 -6.09
C ILE A 554 2.63 10.67 -7.59
N THR A 555 1.45 10.85 -8.22
CA THR A 555 1.27 10.61 -9.66
C THR A 555 1.77 11.77 -10.52
N GLY A 556 1.89 12.96 -9.93
CA GLY A 556 2.20 14.20 -10.64
C GLY A 556 1.05 14.76 -11.49
N ALA A 557 -0.16 14.22 -11.38
CA ALA A 557 -1.36 14.70 -12.06
C ALA A 557 -1.89 16.04 -11.49
N ASN A 558 -1.65 16.32 -10.21
CA ASN A 558 -2.09 17.52 -9.53
C ASN A 558 -1.30 18.74 -10.03
N LEU A 559 -1.96 19.53 -10.89
CA LEU A 559 -1.39 20.73 -11.50
C LEU A 559 -1.01 21.82 -10.48
N ASN A 560 -1.65 21.86 -9.30
CA ASN A 560 -1.31 22.82 -8.26
C ASN A 560 0.11 22.55 -7.72
N GLN A 561 0.48 21.27 -7.61
CA GLN A 561 1.78 20.83 -7.11
C GLN A 561 2.85 20.76 -8.19
N ARG A 562 2.75 21.57 -9.25
CA ARG A 562 3.74 21.64 -10.32
C ARG A 562 4.54 22.93 -10.26
N TYR A 563 5.78 22.81 -9.81
CA TYR A 563 6.78 23.86 -9.70
C TYR A 563 7.97 23.49 -10.57
N SER A 564 8.51 24.48 -11.27
CA SER A 564 9.69 24.32 -12.12
C SER A 564 10.76 25.30 -11.69
N ARG A 565 12.02 24.89 -11.69
CA ARG A 565 13.14 25.79 -11.43
C ARG A 565 13.64 26.38 -12.74
N LEU A 566 13.62 27.70 -12.83
CA LEU A 566 14.15 28.45 -13.97
C LEU A 566 15.68 28.53 -13.91
N GLU A 567 16.32 28.81 -15.05
CA GLU A 567 17.79 28.91 -15.17
C GLU A 567 18.41 29.96 -14.24
N ASP A 568 17.69 31.05 -13.97
CA ASP A 568 18.10 32.11 -13.05
C ASP A 568 17.96 31.74 -11.55
N GLY A 569 17.48 30.52 -11.27
CA GLY A 569 17.27 29.99 -9.93
C GLY A 569 15.92 30.35 -9.30
N ARG A 570 15.01 31.00 -10.04
CA ARG A 570 13.63 31.24 -9.56
C ARG A 570 12.79 29.96 -9.63
N ILE A 571 11.84 29.85 -8.72
CA ILE A 571 10.86 28.75 -8.71
C ILE A 571 9.56 29.29 -9.31
N SER A 572 9.12 28.69 -10.41
CA SER A 572 7.94 29.10 -11.17
C SER A 572 6.79 28.10 -11.03
N HIS A 573 5.56 28.62 -11.03
CA HIS A 573 4.31 27.87 -11.11
C HIS A 573 3.29 28.71 -11.91
N ASN A 574 2.69 28.11 -12.95
CA ASN A 574 1.73 28.76 -13.84
C ASN A 574 2.20 30.12 -14.40
N GLY A 575 3.49 30.23 -14.75
CA GLY A 575 4.09 31.45 -15.30
C GLY A 575 4.34 32.58 -14.28
N LEU A 576 4.06 32.34 -12.99
CA LEU A 576 4.42 33.23 -11.89
C LEU A 576 5.64 32.66 -11.16
N CYS A 577 6.36 33.51 -10.43
CA CYS A 577 7.52 33.15 -9.63
C CYS A 577 7.24 33.32 -8.14
N MET A 578 7.71 32.36 -7.34
CA MET A 578 7.59 32.37 -5.89
C MET A 578 8.62 33.32 -5.28
N ALA A 579 8.16 34.35 -4.55
CA ALA A 579 9.01 35.35 -3.92
C ALA A 579 8.44 35.84 -2.59
N ARG A 580 9.28 36.48 -1.76
CA ARG A 580 8.85 37.15 -0.53
C ARG A 580 7.95 38.36 -0.80
N LYS A 581 6.86 38.46 -0.03
CA LYS A 581 5.97 39.62 -0.06
C LYS A 581 6.53 40.76 0.80
N GLY A 582 7.16 41.74 0.15
CA GLY A 582 7.72 42.92 0.80
C GLY A 582 8.85 42.56 1.78
N LYS A 583 8.80 43.11 3.01
CA LYS A 583 9.76 42.79 4.09
C LYS A 583 9.23 41.77 5.12
N GLY A 584 8.07 41.17 4.86
CA GLY A 584 7.45 40.20 5.76
C GLY A 584 8.05 38.80 5.68
N ALA A 585 7.49 37.87 6.46
CA ALA A 585 7.84 36.45 6.45
C ALA A 585 6.98 35.62 5.45
N THR A 586 6.13 36.29 4.68
CA THR A 586 5.14 35.63 3.81
C THR A 586 5.66 35.49 2.39
N LEU A 587 5.25 34.41 1.73
CA LEU A 587 5.57 34.11 0.33
C LEU A 587 4.34 34.35 -0.55
N LYS A 588 4.57 34.75 -1.79
CA LYS A 588 3.51 34.96 -2.79
C LYS A 588 4.01 34.61 -4.19
N MET A 589 3.09 34.17 -5.04
CA MET A 589 3.32 34.08 -6.50
C MET A 589 3.18 35.46 -7.14
N MET A 590 4.21 35.91 -7.84
CA MET A 590 4.30 37.21 -8.51
C MET A 590 4.73 37.07 -9.97
N PRO A 591 4.40 38.01 -10.87
CA PRO A 591 4.95 37.99 -12.23
C PRO A 591 6.48 37.96 -12.18
N CYS A 592 7.10 37.00 -12.87
CA CYS A 592 8.55 36.83 -12.83
C CYS A 592 9.28 38.11 -13.27
N ASP A 593 8.77 38.82 -14.26
CA ASP A 593 9.35 40.07 -14.77
C ASP A 593 9.27 41.24 -13.78
N SER A 594 8.41 41.15 -12.76
CA SER A 594 8.29 42.19 -11.73
C SER A 594 9.37 42.08 -10.63
N LEU A 595 10.08 40.96 -10.57
CA LEU A 595 11.09 40.69 -9.55
C LEU A 595 12.44 41.24 -10.02
N VAL A 596 13.12 42.01 -9.17
CA VAL A 596 14.38 42.69 -9.53
C VAL A 596 15.57 42.01 -8.86
N GLY A 597 16.68 41.88 -9.58
CA GLY A 597 17.91 41.30 -9.05
C GLY A 597 17.71 39.86 -8.55
N THR A 598 18.04 39.62 -7.29
CA THR A 598 17.96 38.28 -6.66
C THR A 598 16.62 37.96 -6.01
N GLU A 599 15.60 38.82 -6.18
CA GLU A 599 14.26 38.54 -5.67
C GLU A 599 13.65 37.28 -6.31
N GLY A 600 13.07 36.42 -5.45
CA GLY A 600 12.52 35.13 -5.86
C GLY A 600 13.54 34.09 -6.34
N GLN A 601 14.84 34.37 -6.29
CA GLN A 601 15.88 33.38 -6.58
C GLN A 601 16.15 32.51 -5.34
N TRP A 602 16.16 31.20 -5.55
CA TRP A 602 16.32 30.21 -4.50
C TRP A 602 17.62 29.41 -4.67
N GLU A 603 18.28 29.18 -3.55
CA GLU A 603 19.46 28.32 -3.46
C GLU A 603 19.24 27.19 -2.46
N GLU A 604 19.83 26.04 -2.77
CA GLU A 604 19.81 24.87 -1.91
C GLU A 604 20.90 24.99 -0.85
N LEU A 605 20.54 24.71 0.40
CA LEU A 605 21.48 24.66 1.52
C LEU A 605 21.51 23.28 2.14
N GLU A 606 22.72 22.90 2.58
CA GLU A 606 22.99 21.67 3.33
C GLU A 606 22.37 20.40 2.69
N PRO A 607 22.62 20.13 1.38
CA PRO A 607 22.12 18.92 0.76
C PRO A 607 22.70 17.70 1.47
N PHE A 608 21.85 16.72 1.75
CA PHE A 608 22.26 15.46 2.36
C PHE A 608 21.45 14.30 1.79
N GLU A 609 22.02 13.11 1.87
CA GLU A 609 21.31 11.87 1.58
C GLU A 609 20.57 11.40 2.84
N PRO A 610 19.24 11.27 2.79
CA PRO A 610 18.47 10.75 3.90
C PRO A 610 18.82 9.29 4.23
N THR A 611 18.48 8.84 5.43
CA THR A 611 18.89 7.52 5.93
C THR A 611 18.17 6.39 5.20
N GLU A 612 16.94 6.64 4.80
CA GLU A 612 16.09 5.79 3.99
C GLU A 612 16.68 5.51 2.60
N THR A 613 17.37 6.49 2.03
CA THR A 613 18.15 6.35 0.79
C THR A 613 19.42 5.53 1.03
N ARG A 614 20.05 5.70 2.21
CA ARG A 614 21.32 5.07 2.58
C ARG A 614 21.20 3.66 3.16
N CYS A 615 19.99 3.17 3.44
CA CYS A 615 19.83 1.84 4.01
C CYS A 615 20.52 0.83 3.08
N SER A 616 21.45 0.01 3.57
CA SER A 616 22.33 -0.83 2.75
C SER A 616 21.59 -1.82 1.84
N ALA A 617 20.34 -2.14 2.16
CA ALA A 617 19.45 -2.91 1.29
C ALA A 617 18.94 -2.14 0.06
N CYS A 618 19.00 -0.81 0.07
CA CYS A 618 18.78 0.07 -1.09
C CYS A 618 20.09 0.35 -1.87
N GLN A 619 21.26 0.14 -1.24
CA GLN A 619 22.59 0.55 -1.75
C GLN A 619 23.38 -0.55 -2.49
N ASP A 620 22.85 -1.76 -2.67
CA ASP A 620 23.41 -2.77 -3.59
C ASP A 620 23.31 -2.36 -5.09
N THR A 621 23.08 -1.06 -5.34
CA THR A 621 23.12 -0.38 -6.64
C THR A 621 24.35 0.54 -6.78
N SER A 622 25.20 0.67 -5.76
CA SER A 622 26.29 1.68 -5.73
C SER A 622 27.65 1.23 -6.29
N THR A 623 27.80 -0.01 -6.78
CA THR A 623 29.06 -0.49 -7.39
C THR A 623 29.24 -0.15 -8.87
N ILE A 624 28.29 0.54 -9.53
CA ILE A 624 28.32 0.73 -10.99
C ILE A 624 28.86 2.10 -11.44
N CYS A 625 29.08 3.07 -10.54
CA CYS A 625 29.51 4.41 -10.96
C CYS A 625 30.84 4.84 -10.32
N LYS A 626 31.96 4.31 -10.85
CA LYS A 626 33.18 5.11 -10.97
C LYS A 626 33.77 4.96 -12.38
N PRO A 627 33.95 6.04 -13.14
CA PRO A 627 34.64 5.98 -14.42
C PRO A 627 36.12 5.73 -14.18
N ASN A 628 36.66 4.63 -14.70
CA ASN A 628 38.10 4.41 -14.79
C ASN A 628 38.52 4.59 -16.25
N PRO A 629 39.30 5.63 -16.61
CA PRO A 629 39.78 5.84 -17.97
C PRO A 629 41.18 5.23 -18.09
N GLN A 630 41.33 4.10 -18.80
CA GLN A 630 42.51 3.73 -19.62
C GLN A 630 42.57 2.24 -19.99
N GLY A 631 42.85 1.98 -21.28
CA GLY A 631 43.50 0.76 -21.79
C GLY A 631 42.58 -0.47 -21.90
N CYS A 632 42.65 -1.32 -22.92
CA CYS A 632 43.77 -1.67 -23.76
C CYS A 632 43.30 -2.25 -25.10
N ALA A 633 44.10 -1.97 -26.13
CA ALA A 633 44.06 -2.60 -27.43
C ALA A 633 44.77 -3.97 -27.44
N GLY A 634 44.35 -4.86 -28.34
CA GLY A 634 45.29 -5.70 -29.11
C GLY A 634 45.14 -7.23 -29.06
N LYS A 635 44.87 -7.80 -30.26
CA LYS A 635 45.45 -9.03 -30.87
C LYS A 635 44.96 -10.41 -30.36
N THR A 636 44.09 -11.15 -31.07
CA THR A 636 44.22 -12.03 -32.28
C THR A 636 44.72 -13.47 -32.09
N ILE A 637 43.81 -14.46 -32.35
CA ILE A 637 43.92 -15.71 -33.19
C ILE A 637 44.89 -16.83 -32.69
N PRO A 638 44.72 -18.18 -32.91
CA PRO A 638 43.77 -18.97 -33.75
C PRO A 638 43.06 -20.20 -33.11
N MET A 639 41.99 -20.69 -33.75
CA MET A 639 41.48 -22.09 -33.62
C MET A 639 42.43 -23.08 -34.33
N PRO A 640 42.33 -24.41 -34.11
CA PRO A 640 41.73 -25.19 -35.21
C PRO A 640 41.07 -26.57 -34.86
N ILE A 641 40.29 -27.04 -35.85
CA ILE A 641 39.98 -28.42 -36.31
C ILE A 641 38.73 -29.18 -35.78
N SER A 642 38.03 -29.69 -36.79
CA SER A 642 36.73 -30.32 -37.04
C SER A 642 36.41 -31.70 -36.41
N PRO A 643 35.14 -32.18 -36.52
CA PRO A 643 34.56 -33.31 -35.76
C PRO A 643 34.58 -34.64 -36.51
N PRO A 644 34.20 -35.77 -35.87
CA PRO A 644 33.71 -36.94 -36.58
C PRO A 644 32.23 -37.25 -36.33
N ASP A 645 31.70 -37.90 -37.36
CA ASP A 645 30.33 -38.28 -37.66
C ASP A 645 29.67 -39.32 -36.75
N LYS A 646 28.33 -39.17 -36.67
CA LYS A 646 27.22 -40.16 -36.61
C LYS A 646 27.31 -41.36 -35.65
N LEU A 647 26.18 -41.69 -35.02
CA LEU A 647 25.47 -43.00 -35.10
C LEU A 647 24.14 -42.95 -34.29
N PRO A 648 23.21 -43.93 -34.45
CA PRO A 648 21.77 -43.73 -34.63
C PRO A 648 20.92 -44.37 -33.53
N TYR A 649 19.61 -44.06 -33.45
CA TYR A 649 18.65 -44.91 -32.74
C TYR A 649 17.29 -44.99 -33.46
N GLU A 650 16.79 -46.23 -33.53
CA GLU A 650 15.60 -46.72 -34.23
C GLU A 650 14.28 -46.45 -33.47
N CYS A 651 13.18 -46.44 -34.23
CA CYS A 651 11.81 -46.16 -33.78
C CYS A 651 11.16 -47.33 -33.02
N LEU A 652 10.40 -47.01 -31.97
CA LEU A 652 9.47 -47.91 -31.28
C LEU A 652 8.08 -47.94 -31.96
N PRO A 653 7.24 -48.97 -31.72
CA PRO A 653 6.04 -49.25 -32.52
C PRO A 653 4.84 -48.34 -32.22
N GLU A 654 3.99 -48.18 -33.24
CA GLU A 654 2.79 -47.33 -33.27
C GLU A 654 1.79 -47.63 -32.14
N LEU A 655 1.48 -46.59 -31.34
CA LEU A 655 0.30 -46.54 -30.48
C LEU A 655 -0.92 -46.17 -31.34
N THR A 656 -1.81 -47.14 -31.57
CA THR A 656 -2.95 -47.07 -32.48
C THR A 656 -4.21 -46.39 -31.91
N HIS A 657 -4.15 -45.68 -30.79
CA HIS A 657 -5.26 -44.84 -30.33
C HIS A 657 -4.77 -43.62 -29.55
N VAL A 658 -4.57 -42.50 -30.25
CA VAL A 658 -4.46 -41.17 -29.64
C VAL A 658 -5.86 -40.54 -29.72
N PRO A 659 -6.51 -40.15 -28.60
CA PRO A 659 -7.76 -39.41 -28.68
C PRO A 659 -7.48 -38.10 -29.42
N TRP A 660 -8.13 -37.88 -30.55
CA TRP A 660 -8.09 -36.60 -31.22
C TRP A 660 -8.77 -35.58 -30.28
N TYR A 661 -7.99 -34.76 -29.58
CA TYR A 661 -8.54 -33.54 -29.01
C TYR A 661 -8.55 -32.52 -30.15
N ALA A 662 -9.74 -32.21 -30.68
CA ALA A 662 -9.90 -31.03 -31.52
C ALA A 662 -9.59 -29.79 -30.68
N SER A 663 -8.82 -28.84 -31.23
CA SER A 663 -8.56 -27.57 -30.56
C SER A 663 -9.89 -26.85 -30.33
N GLN A 664 -10.23 -26.60 -29.06
CA GLN A 664 -11.46 -25.88 -28.70
C GLN A 664 -11.36 -24.37 -29.01
N HIS A 665 -10.15 -23.85 -29.27
CA HIS A 665 -9.86 -22.43 -29.47
C HIS A 665 -8.80 -22.20 -30.58
N PRO A 666 -9.11 -22.47 -31.86
CA PRO A 666 -8.17 -22.27 -32.98
C PRO A 666 -7.81 -20.78 -33.20
N ASP A 667 -8.54 -19.87 -32.57
CA ASP A 667 -8.39 -18.42 -32.66
C ASP A 667 -7.34 -17.83 -31.70
N VAL A 668 -6.72 -18.64 -30.83
CA VAL A 668 -5.63 -18.19 -29.94
C VAL A 668 -4.27 -18.45 -30.61
N PRO A 669 -3.48 -17.41 -30.93
CA PRO A 669 -2.11 -17.56 -31.36
C PRO A 669 -1.21 -18.19 -30.29
N VAL A 670 -0.30 -19.05 -30.72
CA VAL A 670 0.62 -19.80 -29.85
C VAL A 670 2.04 -19.34 -30.11
N VAL A 671 2.75 -18.94 -29.05
CA VAL A 671 4.14 -18.49 -29.09
C VAL A 671 5.00 -19.49 -28.32
N ILE A 672 5.73 -20.32 -29.05
CA ILE A 672 6.66 -21.29 -28.47
C ILE A 672 7.99 -20.57 -28.25
N VAL A 673 8.48 -20.59 -27.02
CA VAL A 673 9.76 -19.99 -26.66
C VAL A 673 10.68 -21.10 -26.19
N THR A 674 11.85 -21.17 -26.83
CA THR A 674 12.81 -22.24 -26.58
C THR A 674 14.23 -21.79 -26.84
N SER A 675 15.17 -22.28 -26.04
CA SER A 675 16.58 -22.02 -26.24
C SER A 675 17.21 -22.83 -27.38
N GLU A 676 16.53 -23.82 -27.94
CA GLU A 676 17.01 -24.58 -29.09
C GLU A 676 15.87 -25.01 -30.00
N ILE A 677 16.07 -24.91 -31.31
CA ILE A 677 15.07 -25.28 -32.31
C ILE A 677 15.72 -25.78 -33.61
N SER A 678 15.26 -26.96 -34.07
CA SER A 678 15.78 -27.61 -35.27
C SER A 678 15.26 -26.92 -36.54
N PRO A 679 16.08 -26.76 -37.60
CA PRO A 679 17.47 -27.26 -37.74
C PRO A 679 18.56 -26.31 -37.25
N TRP A 680 18.21 -25.10 -36.81
CA TRP A 680 19.15 -24.00 -36.60
C TRP A 680 20.03 -24.15 -35.35
N SER A 681 19.45 -24.53 -34.22
CA SER A 681 20.14 -24.68 -32.94
C SER A 681 19.71 -25.97 -32.29
N LYS A 682 20.64 -26.93 -32.17
CA LYS A 682 20.34 -28.27 -31.66
C LYS A 682 21.48 -28.76 -30.78
N SER A 683 21.23 -28.90 -29.48
CA SER A 683 22.13 -29.59 -28.55
C SER A 683 21.52 -30.88 -28.00
N GLY A 684 20.20 -31.03 -27.98
CA GLY A 684 19.52 -32.23 -27.51
C GLY A 684 18.20 -32.55 -28.22
N GLY A 685 17.34 -33.31 -27.53
CA GLY A 685 16.02 -33.70 -28.04
C GLY A 685 14.99 -32.55 -28.03
N LEU A 686 15.22 -31.51 -27.23
CA LEU A 686 14.30 -30.39 -27.10
C LEU A 686 14.12 -29.67 -28.44
N ALA A 687 15.20 -29.43 -29.19
CA ALA A 687 15.16 -28.76 -30.49
C ALA A 687 14.27 -29.48 -31.52
N LEU A 688 14.18 -30.81 -31.46
CA LEU A 688 13.29 -31.60 -32.33
C LEU A 688 11.84 -31.51 -31.84
N VAL A 689 11.63 -31.58 -30.52
CA VAL A 689 10.29 -31.48 -29.92
C VAL A 689 9.67 -30.12 -30.22
N THR A 690 10.40 -29.02 -30.04
CA THR A 690 9.90 -27.66 -30.24
C THR A 690 9.62 -27.35 -31.70
N ALA A 691 10.46 -27.84 -32.62
CA ALA A 691 10.21 -27.74 -34.06
C ALA A 691 8.94 -28.49 -34.47
N SER A 692 8.81 -29.76 -34.08
CA SER A 692 7.61 -30.57 -34.37
C SER A 692 6.36 -29.99 -33.72
N LEU A 693 6.46 -29.52 -32.48
CA LEU A 693 5.34 -28.90 -31.76
C LEU A 693 4.84 -27.63 -32.47
N ALA A 694 5.75 -26.81 -33.00
CA ALA A 694 5.38 -25.60 -33.73
C ALA A 694 4.61 -25.92 -35.01
N VAL A 695 5.10 -26.89 -35.79
CA VAL A 695 4.42 -27.41 -36.98
C VAL A 695 3.03 -27.95 -36.65
N GLU A 696 2.93 -28.72 -35.56
CA GLU A 696 1.72 -29.42 -35.15
C GLU A 696 0.63 -28.48 -34.56
N MET A 697 1.05 -27.36 -33.95
CA MET A 697 0.15 -26.27 -33.57
C MET A 697 -0.37 -25.51 -34.78
N ALA A 698 0.50 -25.20 -35.74
CA ALA A 698 0.13 -24.54 -36.99
C ALA A 698 -0.81 -25.42 -37.83
N ALA A 699 -0.56 -26.73 -37.92
CA ALA A 699 -1.41 -27.69 -38.62
C ALA A 699 -2.85 -27.70 -38.05
N ARG A 700 -2.98 -27.62 -36.72
CA ARG A 700 -4.27 -27.49 -36.02
C ARG A 700 -4.99 -26.15 -36.25
N GLY A 701 -4.37 -25.21 -36.93
CA GLY A 701 -4.97 -23.93 -37.32
C GLY A 701 -4.64 -22.77 -36.39
N HIS A 702 -3.78 -22.96 -35.38
CA HIS A 702 -3.28 -21.85 -34.59
C HIS A 702 -2.33 -21.00 -35.44
N ARG A 703 -2.38 -19.68 -35.25
CA ARG A 703 -1.28 -18.82 -35.68
C ARG A 703 -0.09 -19.06 -34.77
N THR A 704 1.02 -19.57 -35.29
CA THR A 704 2.13 -20.06 -34.46
C THR A 704 3.43 -19.32 -34.73
N MET A 705 4.04 -18.81 -33.67
CA MET A 705 5.39 -18.25 -33.66
C MET A 705 6.30 -19.13 -32.82
N ALA A 706 7.50 -19.42 -33.31
CA ALA A 706 8.54 -20.08 -32.53
C ALA A 706 9.74 -19.15 -32.39
N ILE A 707 10.07 -18.79 -31.14
CA ILE A 707 11.13 -17.84 -30.81
C ILE A 707 12.33 -18.58 -30.22
N SER A 708 13.52 -18.35 -30.76
CA SER A 708 14.78 -18.92 -30.26
C SER A 708 15.95 -17.94 -30.37
N PRO A 709 17.03 -18.04 -29.58
CA PRO A 709 18.22 -17.24 -29.79
C PRO A 709 18.88 -17.54 -31.15
N MET A 710 19.44 -16.51 -31.76
CA MET A 710 20.28 -16.62 -32.95
C MET A 710 21.72 -16.88 -32.51
N TYR A 711 22.13 -18.15 -32.47
CA TYR A 711 23.48 -18.53 -32.06
C TYR A 711 24.49 -18.49 -33.21
N ASP A 712 24.00 -18.50 -34.45
CA ASP A 712 24.80 -18.43 -35.66
C ASP A 712 24.02 -17.71 -36.76
N ASN A 713 24.68 -17.43 -37.89
CA ASN A 713 24.05 -16.81 -39.04
C ASN A 713 23.22 -17.83 -39.84
N TYR A 714 21.93 -17.88 -39.54
CA TYR A 714 20.98 -18.78 -40.19
C TYR A 714 20.65 -18.32 -41.62
N PRO A 715 20.69 -19.22 -42.62
CA PRO A 715 20.35 -18.88 -44.00
C PRO A 715 18.85 -18.58 -44.14
N ASP A 716 18.52 -17.71 -45.10
CA ASP A 716 17.15 -17.35 -45.47
C ASP A 716 16.33 -16.70 -44.34
N CYS A 717 17.01 -16.04 -43.40
CA CYS A 717 16.42 -15.21 -42.36
C CYS A 717 16.39 -13.73 -42.76
N GLU A 718 15.23 -13.09 -42.66
CA GLU A 718 15.05 -11.67 -42.95
C GLU A 718 15.15 -10.84 -41.67
N PHE A 719 15.89 -9.72 -41.72
CA PHE A 719 15.92 -8.78 -40.60
C PHE A 719 14.56 -8.08 -40.44
N MET A 720 14.03 -8.11 -39.22
CA MET A 720 12.72 -7.53 -38.90
C MET A 720 12.84 -6.17 -38.21
N ALA A 721 13.54 -6.12 -37.07
CA ALA A 721 13.57 -4.96 -36.19
C ALA A 721 14.72 -5.02 -35.18
N CYS A 722 15.07 -3.85 -34.61
CA CYS A 722 15.90 -3.75 -33.41
C CYS A 722 15.02 -3.31 -32.22
N LYS A 723 15.34 -3.80 -31.01
CA LYS A 723 14.71 -3.36 -29.77
C LYS A 723 15.74 -3.21 -28.66
N LYS A 724 15.61 -2.14 -27.90
CA LYS A 724 16.39 -1.88 -26.70
C LYS A 724 15.73 -2.56 -25.50
N ILE A 725 16.47 -3.39 -24.80
CA ILE A 725 16.01 -4.15 -23.62
C ILE A 725 16.87 -3.81 -22.43
N TRP A 726 16.22 -3.30 -21.37
CA TRP A 726 16.88 -3.05 -20.10
C TRP A 726 17.05 -4.34 -19.30
N LEU A 727 18.29 -4.73 -19.01
CA LEU A 727 18.64 -5.86 -18.16
C LEU A 727 19.94 -5.61 -17.40
N PHE A 728 19.94 -5.91 -16.09
CA PHE A 728 21.07 -5.73 -15.17
C PHE A 728 21.70 -4.32 -15.18
N GLY A 729 20.84 -3.30 -15.30
CA GLY A 729 21.27 -1.90 -15.24
C GLY A 729 21.84 -1.36 -16.55
N TRP A 730 21.79 -2.12 -17.64
CA TRP A 730 22.25 -1.72 -18.96
C TRP A 730 21.15 -1.89 -20.00
N GLU A 731 21.21 -1.07 -21.05
CA GLU A 731 20.37 -1.20 -22.23
C GLU A 731 21.09 -2.07 -23.27
N HIS A 732 20.43 -3.16 -23.68
CA HIS A 732 20.94 -4.12 -24.67
C HIS A 732 20.10 -4.01 -25.93
N GLU A 733 20.73 -3.68 -27.05
CA GLU A 733 20.05 -3.70 -28.35
C GLU A 733 20.01 -5.15 -28.87
N VAL A 734 18.81 -5.72 -28.93
CA VAL A 734 18.54 -7.01 -29.56
C VAL A 734 17.98 -6.82 -30.96
N LYS A 735 18.32 -7.71 -31.88
CA LYS A 735 17.82 -7.73 -33.25
C LYS A 735 16.91 -8.93 -33.42
N TYR A 736 15.86 -8.78 -34.23
CA TYR A 736 14.96 -9.87 -34.58
C TYR A 736 15.14 -10.23 -36.04
N PHE A 737 15.27 -11.52 -36.30
CA PHE A 737 15.26 -12.10 -37.63
C PHE A 737 14.07 -13.04 -37.77
N HIS A 738 13.53 -13.17 -38.98
CA HIS A 738 12.33 -13.96 -39.25
C HIS A 738 12.55 -14.92 -40.41
N GLN A 739 11.97 -16.11 -40.31
CA GLN A 739 11.88 -17.08 -41.39
C GLN A 739 10.52 -17.75 -41.38
N TRP A 740 9.84 -17.76 -42.53
CA TRP A 740 8.56 -18.42 -42.71
C TRP A 740 8.73 -19.87 -43.16
N HIS A 741 8.09 -20.80 -42.46
CA HIS A 741 8.03 -22.20 -42.88
C HIS A 741 6.60 -22.56 -43.28
N THR A 742 6.41 -22.98 -44.54
CA THR A 742 5.10 -23.34 -45.08
C THR A 742 4.81 -24.83 -44.89
N LEU A 743 3.59 -25.17 -44.47
CA LEU A 743 3.09 -26.55 -44.39
C LEU A 743 2.50 -27.01 -45.74
N GLU A 744 2.27 -28.32 -45.91
CA GLU A 744 1.86 -28.98 -47.17
C GLU A 744 0.66 -28.32 -47.89
N ASP A 745 -0.22 -27.62 -47.16
CA ASP A 745 -1.41 -26.96 -47.71
C ASP A 745 -1.17 -25.54 -48.28
N GLY A 746 0.05 -24.99 -48.19
CA GLY A 746 0.42 -23.66 -48.72
C GLY A 746 -0.24 -22.45 -48.03
N LYS A 747 -1.22 -22.68 -47.14
CA LYS A 747 -2.04 -21.66 -46.45
C LYS A 747 -1.71 -21.49 -44.97
N LYS A 748 -0.95 -22.42 -44.38
CA LYS A 748 -0.58 -22.46 -42.97
C LYS A 748 0.93 -22.61 -42.85
N GLY A 749 1.49 -22.12 -41.76
CA GLY A 749 2.92 -22.16 -41.52
C GLY A 749 3.29 -21.65 -40.14
N VAL A 750 4.59 -21.66 -39.89
CA VAL A 750 5.18 -21.25 -38.62
C VAL A 750 6.06 -20.02 -38.87
N ASP A 751 5.85 -19.00 -38.03
CA ASP A 751 6.74 -17.83 -37.94
C ASP A 751 7.93 -18.15 -37.03
N TYR A 752 9.07 -18.51 -37.61
CA TYR A 752 10.31 -18.65 -36.82
C TYR A 752 10.92 -17.27 -36.62
N VAL A 753 11.17 -16.90 -35.36
CA VAL A 753 11.76 -15.64 -34.97
C VAL A 753 13.03 -15.90 -34.18
N PHE A 754 14.12 -15.30 -34.62
CA PHE A 754 15.42 -15.44 -33.98
C PHE A 754 15.84 -14.13 -33.31
N VAL A 755 16.17 -14.23 -32.02
CA VAL A 755 16.67 -13.10 -31.23
C VAL A 755 18.18 -13.08 -31.30
N ASP A 756 18.72 -12.07 -31.96
CA ASP A 756 20.14 -11.85 -32.11
C ASP A 756 20.65 -10.81 -31.10
N HIS A 757 21.77 -11.14 -30.45
CA HIS A 757 22.52 -10.29 -29.54
C HIS A 757 23.95 -10.84 -29.46
N PRO A 758 24.99 -9.99 -29.31
CA PRO A 758 26.38 -10.45 -29.20
C PRO A 758 26.63 -11.55 -28.15
N CYS A 759 25.80 -11.63 -27.11
CA CYS A 759 25.94 -12.67 -26.08
C CYS A 759 25.56 -14.09 -26.55
N TYR A 760 24.85 -14.25 -27.67
CA TYR A 760 24.53 -15.57 -28.22
C TYR A 760 25.66 -16.12 -29.08
N HIS A 761 26.46 -15.25 -29.71
CA HIS A 761 27.59 -15.58 -30.58
C HIS A 761 28.83 -15.92 -29.77
N ARG A 762 29.04 -17.21 -29.51
CA ARG A 762 30.25 -17.69 -28.83
C ARG A 762 30.71 -19.03 -29.39
N PRO A 763 32.02 -19.32 -29.34
CA PRO A 763 32.52 -20.66 -29.63
C PRO A 763 32.11 -21.65 -28.53
N GLY A 764 31.79 -22.90 -28.92
CA GLY A 764 31.44 -23.99 -28.00
C GLY A 764 29.98 -24.46 -28.14
N GLY A 765 29.47 -25.16 -27.11
CA GLY A 765 28.07 -25.61 -27.08
C GLY A 765 27.09 -24.48 -26.78
N LEU A 766 25.79 -24.75 -26.87
CA LEU A 766 24.75 -23.75 -26.57
C LEU A 766 24.78 -23.30 -25.09
N TYR A 767 24.96 -24.24 -24.16
CA TYR A 767 24.85 -24.00 -22.71
C TYR A 767 26.15 -24.18 -21.92
N TYR A 768 27.07 -24.99 -22.41
CA TYR A 768 28.30 -25.32 -21.71
C TYR A 768 29.49 -25.24 -22.66
N ASN A 769 30.65 -24.95 -22.07
CA ASN A 769 31.91 -25.09 -22.76
C ASN A 769 32.18 -26.58 -22.95
N GLN A 770 32.12 -27.08 -24.19
CA GLN A 770 32.34 -28.51 -24.50
C GLN A 770 33.74 -28.98 -24.12
N GLN A 771 34.73 -28.08 -23.99
CA GLN A 771 36.10 -28.42 -23.63
C GLN A 771 36.29 -28.60 -22.12
N GLU A 772 35.55 -27.85 -21.31
CA GLU A 772 35.67 -27.85 -19.84
C GLU A 772 34.53 -28.61 -19.15
N GLY A 773 33.43 -28.90 -19.86
CA GLY A 773 32.25 -29.54 -19.29
C GLY A 773 31.51 -28.65 -18.27
N VAL A 774 31.80 -27.35 -18.25
CA VAL A 774 31.22 -26.37 -17.31
C VAL A 774 30.22 -25.47 -18.06
N GLU A 775 29.09 -25.20 -17.42
CA GLU A 775 28.12 -24.23 -17.92
C GLU A 775 28.73 -22.83 -18.04
N TYR A 776 28.31 -22.06 -19.05
CA TYR A 776 28.78 -20.69 -19.12
C TYR A 776 28.23 -19.87 -17.95
N ALA A 777 29.13 -19.18 -17.24
CA ALA A 777 28.79 -18.36 -16.08
C ALA A 777 27.77 -17.25 -16.39
N ASP A 778 27.66 -16.82 -17.64
CA ASP A 778 26.73 -15.80 -18.10
C ASP A 778 25.43 -16.36 -18.69
N ASN A 779 25.17 -17.68 -18.61
CA ASN A 779 23.90 -18.26 -19.06
C ASN A 779 22.68 -17.57 -18.45
N LEU A 780 22.77 -17.22 -17.17
CA LEU A 780 21.72 -16.45 -16.48
C LEU A 780 21.42 -15.14 -17.23
N PHE A 781 22.45 -14.41 -17.65
CA PHE A 781 22.29 -13.16 -18.40
C PHE A 781 21.67 -13.39 -19.78
N ARG A 782 22.20 -14.34 -20.54
CA ARG A 782 21.74 -14.64 -21.91
C ARG A 782 20.26 -14.99 -21.95
N PHE A 783 19.85 -15.85 -21.02
CA PHE A 783 18.51 -16.38 -20.97
C PHE A 783 17.52 -15.43 -20.28
N ALA A 784 17.98 -14.61 -19.34
CA ALA A 784 17.21 -13.46 -18.87
C ALA A 784 16.94 -12.45 -20.00
N LEU A 785 17.96 -12.11 -20.81
CA LEU A 785 17.81 -11.21 -21.96
C LEU A 785 16.88 -11.82 -23.00
N PHE A 786 17.04 -13.11 -23.28
CA PHE A 786 16.24 -13.84 -24.25
C PHE A 786 14.77 -13.85 -23.84
N CYS A 787 14.46 -14.16 -22.57
CA CYS A 787 13.08 -14.19 -22.08
C CYS A 787 12.40 -12.82 -22.24
N LEU A 788 13.12 -11.73 -21.97
CA LEU A 788 12.60 -10.38 -22.17
C LEU A 788 12.37 -10.05 -23.65
N ALA A 789 13.30 -10.43 -24.52
CA ALA A 789 13.18 -10.23 -25.96
C ALA A 789 12.01 -11.03 -26.55
N ALA A 790 11.87 -12.29 -26.15
CA ALA A 790 10.78 -13.14 -26.59
C ALA A 790 9.40 -12.59 -26.18
N LEU A 791 9.32 -11.90 -25.04
CA LEU A 791 8.09 -11.22 -24.61
C LEU A 791 7.80 -9.93 -25.38
N GLU A 792 8.77 -9.32 -26.05
CA GLU A 792 8.52 -8.14 -26.88
C GLU A 792 8.00 -8.52 -28.27
N ALA A 793 8.48 -9.65 -28.81
CA ALA A 793 8.29 -10.05 -30.20
C ALA A 793 6.81 -10.10 -30.66
N PRO A 794 5.85 -10.70 -29.94
CA PRO A 794 4.46 -10.78 -30.40
C PRO A 794 3.77 -9.43 -30.60
N CYS A 795 4.18 -8.42 -29.83
CA CYS A 795 3.58 -7.10 -29.89
C CYS A 795 4.32 -6.15 -30.84
N CYS A 796 5.63 -6.34 -31.07
CA CYS A 796 6.43 -5.41 -31.86
C CYS A 796 6.76 -5.92 -33.28
N LEU A 797 6.70 -7.23 -33.51
CA LEU A 797 6.93 -7.82 -34.82
C LEU A 797 5.58 -8.08 -35.50
N ALA A 798 5.53 -7.78 -36.80
CA ALA A 798 4.35 -7.99 -37.63
C ALA A 798 4.63 -8.95 -38.81
N PRO A 799 5.09 -10.20 -38.55
CA PRO A 799 5.28 -11.16 -39.63
C PRO A 799 3.93 -11.44 -40.31
N GLY A 800 3.90 -11.36 -41.64
CA GLY A 800 2.66 -11.40 -42.42
C GLY A 800 1.81 -10.11 -42.36
N GLY A 801 2.36 -8.99 -41.89
CA GLY A 801 1.75 -7.65 -41.96
C GLY A 801 0.90 -7.26 -40.74
N VAL A 802 0.68 -8.15 -39.77
CA VAL A 802 -0.09 -7.87 -38.54
C VAL A 802 0.64 -8.46 -37.34
N PRO A 803 0.81 -7.75 -36.21
CA PRO A 803 1.36 -8.34 -34.99
C PRO A 803 0.52 -9.50 -34.44
N PHE A 804 1.12 -10.34 -33.59
CA PHE A 804 0.37 -11.36 -32.85
C PHE A 804 -0.52 -10.73 -31.76
N GLY A 805 -0.09 -9.58 -31.23
CA GLY A 805 -0.83 -8.80 -30.25
C GLY A 805 -0.77 -9.37 -28.85
N ASP A 806 -1.71 -8.96 -28.00
CA ASP A 806 -1.68 -9.25 -26.56
C ASP A 806 -2.42 -10.54 -26.17
N ARG A 807 -3.23 -11.12 -27.08
CA ARG A 807 -4.02 -12.33 -26.82
C ARG A 807 -3.29 -13.58 -27.30
N VAL A 808 -2.13 -13.87 -26.71
CA VAL A 808 -1.27 -15.01 -27.10
C VAL A 808 -1.07 -16.00 -25.95
N MET A 809 -0.84 -17.27 -26.28
CA MET A 809 -0.41 -18.29 -25.33
C MET A 809 1.09 -18.55 -25.49
N PHE A 810 1.87 -18.30 -24.44
CA PHE A 810 3.29 -18.64 -24.42
C PHE A 810 3.53 -20.08 -23.95
N LEU A 811 4.34 -20.83 -24.69
CA LEU A 811 4.87 -22.13 -24.28
C LEU A 811 6.37 -21.98 -24.00
N ALA A 812 6.73 -21.80 -22.73
CA ALA A 812 8.12 -21.73 -22.27
C ALA A 812 8.67 -23.16 -22.08
N ASN A 813 9.70 -23.51 -22.85
CA ASN A 813 10.32 -24.82 -22.80
C ASN A 813 11.68 -24.78 -22.09
N ASP A 814 11.82 -25.64 -21.08
CA ASP A 814 13.05 -25.88 -20.31
C ASP A 814 13.53 -24.67 -19.46
N TRP A 815 14.56 -24.88 -18.65
CA TRP A 815 15.02 -23.92 -17.63
C TRP A 815 15.50 -22.59 -18.21
N GLN A 816 16.02 -22.59 -19.45
CA GLN A 816 16.47 -21.41 -20.17
C GLN A 816 15.34 -20.42 -20.45
N THR A 817 14.09 -20.87 -20.41
CA THR A 817 12.92 -20.01 -20.59
C THR A 817 12.07 -19.86 -19.32
N ALA A 818 12.54 -20.39 -18.19
CA ALA A 818 11.81 -20.37 -16.92
C ALA A 818 11.58 -18.95 -16.36
N LEU A 819 12.38 -17.96 -16.77
CA LEU A 819 12.17 -16.56 -16.40
C LEU A 819 11.03 -15.90 -17.20
N LEU A 820 10.59 -16.49 -18.31
CA LEU A 820 9.55 -15.91 -19.15
C LEU A 820 8.21 -15.76 -18.40
N PRO A 821 7.67 -16.77 -17.71
CA PRO A 821 6.45 -16.61 -16.89
C PRO A 821 6.62 -15.58 -15.76
N VAL A 822 7.82 -15.47 -15.20
CA VAL A 822 8.14 -14.50 -14.13
C VAL A 822 8.09 -13.08 -14.69
N TYR A 823 8.77 -12.81 -15.81
CA TYR A 823 8.74 -11.50 -16.48
C TYR A 823 7.37 -11.17 -17.05
N LEU A 824 6.65 -12.14 -17.60
CA LEU A 824 5.28 -11.95 -18.05
C LEU A 824 4.42 -11.42 -16.88
N THR A 825 4.53 -12.03 -15.71
CA THR A 825 3.73 -11.68 -14.53
C THR A 825 4.18 -10.37 -13.86
N HIS A 826 5.48 -10.17 -13.69
CA HIS A 826 6.03 -9.09 -12.86
C HIS A 826 6.52 -7.87 -13.64
N ARG A 827 6.70 -7.99 -14.96
CA ARG A 827 7.19 -6.89 -15.81
C ARG A 827 6.21 -6.51 -16.91
N MET A 828 5.66 -7.48 -17.64
CA MET A 828 4.79 -7.18 -18.80
C MET A 828 3.35 -6.86 -18.41
N ARG A 829 2.75 -7.62 -17.49
CA ARG A 829 1.38 -7.34 -16.99
C ARG A 829 1.26 -5.96 -16.32
N PRO A 830 2.21 -5.50 -15.50
CA PRO A 830 2.20 -4.13 -14.98
C PRO A 830 2.28 -3.04 -16.07
N MET A 831 2.82 -3.35 -17.25
CA MET A 831 2.87 -2.43 -18.39
C MET A 831 1.60 -2.52 -19.29
N ASN A 832 0.50 -3.08 -18.78
CA ASN A 832 -0.74 -3.33 -19.53
C ASN A 832 -0.60 -4.21 -20.80
N ARG A 833 0.47 -5.00 -20.91
CA ARG A 833 0.65 -5.96 -22.02
C ARG A 833 0.24 -7.36 -21.60
N TYR A 834 -0.30 -8.14 -22.55
CA TYR A 834 -0.75 -9.53 -22.32
C TYR A 834 -1.82 -9.70 -21.24
N GLN A 835 -2.78 -8.76 -21.13
CA GLN A 835 -3.85 -8.79 -20.13
C GLN A 835 -4.90 -9.89 -20.37
N GLN A 836 -5.08 -10.35 -21.62
CA GLN A 836 -6.10 -11.33 -22.01
C GLN A 836 -5.57 -12.78 -22.06
N LEU A 837 -4.58 -13.10 -21.22
CA LEU A 837 -3.91 -14.39 -21.28
C LEU A 837 -4.77 -15.50 -20.66
N LEU A 838 -5.35 -16.37 -21.51
CA LEU A 838 -5.93 -17.65 -21.12
C LEU A 838 -4.78 -18.59 -20.73
N ALA A 839 -4.38 -18.66 -19.47
CA ALA A 839 -3.20 -19.43 -19.07
C ALA A 839 -3.48 -20.94 -18.95
N SER A 840 -2.70 -21.74 -19.69
CA SER A 840 -2.27 -23.09 -19.27
C SER A 840 -0.74 -23.10 -19.29
N CYS A 841 -0.10 -23.20 -18.12
CA CYS A 841 1.32 -23.56 -18.01
C CYS A 841 1.39 -25.08 -17.77
N ARG A 842 1.86 -25.85 -18.76
CA ARG A 842 2.49 -27.14 -18.48
C ARG A 842 4.00 -26.91 -18.40
N VAL A 843 4.51 -26.71 -17.19
CA VAL A 843 5.93 -26.93 -16.91
C VAL A 843 6.15 -28.43 -17.06
N GLY A 844 6.61 -28.87 -18.24
CA GLY A 844 7.07 -30.23 -18.43
C GLY A 844 8.35 -30.45 -17.62
N CYS A 845 8.21 -31.09 -16.46
CA CYS A 845 9.22 -31.80 -15.67
C CYS A 845 10.71 -31.56 -16.01
N CYS A 846 11.44 -30.84 -15.14
CA CYS A 846 12.62 -31.33 -14.40
C CYS A 846 13.31 -30.19 -13.64
N ALA A 847 12.68 -29.70 -12.57
CA ALA A 847 13.39 -28.94 -11.53
C ALA A 847 13.40 -29.77 -10.24
N SER A 848 14.09 -30.91 -10.27
CA SER A 848 14.51 -31.59 -9.05
C SER A 848 15.81 -30.96 -8.57
N ARG A 849 15.74 -30.28 -7.43
CA ARG A 849 16.80 -29.56 -6.70
C ARG A 849 17.22 -28.23 -7.32
N TRP A 850 16.75 -27.14 -6.72
CA TRP A 850 17.57 -26.02 -6.23
C TRP A 850 16.85 -25.38 -5.05
#